data_AF-A0A182MWS7-F1
#
_entry.id   AF-A0A182MWS7-F1
#
_cell.length_a   1.000
_cell.length_b   1.000
_cell.length_c   1.000
_cell.angle_alpha   90.00
_cell.angle_beta   90.00
_cell.angle_gamma   90.00
#
_symmetry.space_group_name_H-M   'P 1'
#
loop_
_entity.id
_entity.type
_entity.pdbx_description
1 polymer ?
#
loop_
_entity_poly.entity_id
_entity_poly.type
_entity_poly.pdbx_seq_one_letter_code
_entity_poly.pdbx_strand_id
1 'polypeptide(L)'
;MVPLVRWTIVLLLLVLHAIAIDAKSQPSKQLRVCIVEGGGNYKKGAQNCPTLERTSNIRCVYGLDRLDCLRKIHKGAADFAAFYPEDFLAARWAGVDMLVTSELRFHAEHFEYQIVVVVDNEAEINTARELRGSKFCHPGHGLKNHWTAVLADYFETRLTPRDCEEDLSPVESRLKSVSSFFGPSCRAGPWVPDPAEDRRLKKKYPSLCQLCYNSYQCAIGDKHWGRRGPLYCLTSGAGEVAWARLDDVRSHFGFSGLVAEANPTEYSFLCPDGHLQPLNTRKPCVWVAKPWPAVAAKSKVAMEVQDLVSNLTHDDVSSWQNALLMLLETYHVNITTLDTVIPVDDYLDQAVGFQDAYNNPGCSPSRSIVFCTKSLLELYKCSWMQEVASVYGVEPGLQCIRTDSLDQCMAKVRSKDADLVIVDQDNAMRAQRDYGLRSILHEYSSSALHKYLIVAVVSRGAGLRSGYDLRNRRACFPQYEGAAHIAVMTSLRNHSIGNVQNFFSESSCNWKSTSRCSAVYDGDDGAMRCLQDGVADVAFVSYETYKRMTNASHAKQQNWTIFCPFNKPVKHNALCYFGWTSLGRIMISNETIARRQNEIYNAMKDIDKLFGRKNGLKAEAFNLYGMFDGRSDVVFKDGTESLRSRQEMMRDKSDGFFEPETVTQLHDVEMLANSNGLRMEIITEPWFPEVIQHLRQTFFADEPLNKAVNLCRPGDGHTLLEKHSLSSLRDGISVMAITNSGEIAGVVVNGILHGNEDTGRALDRLAEMDDEKFRKIFTLLYEENLKIDLFEQFSVESIFEIRILSVDSKFRGQGLAKELMRKSEEVARSNGFRIMKTDATGLFSQRVATSLGFVTRHEVKYDDYLDQDGHPVFQVGEPHDRLKIMYKALC
;
A
#
# COMPACT_ATOMS: atom_id res chain seq x y z
N MET A 1 28.41 -6.26 -88.42
CA MET A 1 27.63 -6.64 -87.22
C MET A 1 28.50 -7.11 -86.03
N VAL A 2 29.81 -6.83 -86.00
CA VAL A 2 30.71 -7.29 -84.91
C VAL A 2 31.18 -6.18 -83.94
N PRO A 3 31.32 -4.88 -84.32
CA PRO A 3 31.85 -3.90 -83.37
C PRO A 3 30.78 -3.37 -82.39
N LEU A 4 29.50 -3.35 -82.77
CA LEU A 4 28.41 -2.86 -81.90
C LEU A 4 28.15 -3.79 -80.71
N VAL A 5 28.28 -5.11 -80.91
CA VAL A 5 28.03 -6.13 -79.87
C VAL A 5 29.15 -6.15 -78.83
N ARG A 6 30.40 -5.88 -79.23
CA ARG A 6 31.52 -5.75 -78.27
C ARG A 6 31.37 -4.54 -77.36
N TRP A 7 30.92 -3.41 -77.90
CA TRP A 7 30.68 -2.21 -77.10
C TRP A 7 29.51 -2.36 -76.13
N THR A 8 28.42 -3.02 -76.54
CA THR A 8 27.29 -3.27 -75.63
C THR A 8 27.65 -4.26 -74.52
N ILE A 9 28.43 -5.31 -74.80
CA ILE A 9 28.88 -6.26 -73.77
C ILE A 9 29.82 -5.60 -72.76
N VAL A 10 30.76 -4.76 -73.21
CA VAL A 10 31.67 -4.03 -72.31
C VAL A 10 30.91 -3.00 -71.48
N LEU A 11 29.92 -2.30 -72.06
CA LEU A 11 29.07 -1.38 -71.31
C LEU A 11 28.21 -2.13 -70.28
N LEU A 12 27.66 -3.30 -70.64
CA LEU A 12 26.87 -4.12 -69.74
C LEU A 12 27.72 -4.67 -68.59
N LEU A 13 28.96 -5.09 -68.86
CA LEU A 13 29.91 -5.56 -67.84
C LEU A 13 30.38 -4.42 -66.92
N LEU A 14 30.58 -3.21 -67.44
CA LEU A 14 30.89 -2.03 -66.65
C LEU A 14 29.70 -1.58 -65.79
N VAL A 15 28.48 -1.64 -66.31
CA VAL A 15 27.25 -1.37 -65.56
C VAL A 15 27.00 -2.45 -64.50
N LEU A 16 27.23 -3.73 -64.81
CA LEU A 16 27.15 -4.83 -63.84
C LEU A 16 28.25 -4.74 -62.77
N HIS A 17 29.47 -4.32 -63.12
CA HIS A 17 30.52 -4.03 -62.13
C HIS A 17 30.17 -2.81 -61.27
N ALA A 18 29.62 -1.74 -61.86
CA ALA A 18 29.17 -0.58 -61.11
C ALA A 18 28.01 -0.93 -60.15
N ILE A 19 27.04 -1.74 -60.59
CA ILE A 19 25.94 -2.24 -59.75
C ILE A 19 26.46 -3.22 -58.67
N ALA A 20 27.47 -4.04 -58.97
CA ALA A 20 28.08 -4.95 -57.99
C ALA A 20 28.98 -4.22 -56.96
N ILE A 21 29.58 -3.09 -57.33
CA ILE A 21 30.32 -2.21 -56.41
C ILE A 21 29.31 -1.43 -55.53
N ASP A 22 28.19 -0.98 -56.09
CA ASP A 22 27.14 -0.26 -55.35
C ASP A 22 26.33 -1.19 -54.41
N ALA A 23 26.16 -2.47 -54.79
CA ALA A 23 25.56 -3.50 -53.93
C ALA A 23 26.48 -3.96 -52.77
N LYS A 24 27.79 -3.73 -52.87
CA LYS A 24 28.76 -3.96 -51.79
C LYS A 24 29.01 -2.70 -50.93
N SER A 25 28.39 -1.58 -51.24
CA SER A 25 28.48 -0.33 -50.49
C SER A 25 27.14 0.18 -49.98
N GLN A 26 26.18 -0.71 -49.66
CA GLN A 26 25.20 -0.32 -48.66
C GLN A 26 25.94 -0.13 -47.33
N PRO A 27 25.94 1.07 -46.74
CA PRO A 27 26.52 1.25 -45.41
C PRO A 27 25.84 0.23 -44.49
N SER A 28 26.62 -0.56 -43.76
CA SER A 28 26.06 -1.51 -42.80
C SER A 28 25.08 -0.73 -41.92
N LYS A 29 23.84 -1.21 -41.88
CA LYS A 29 22.75 -0.50 -41.23
C LYS A 29 23.16 -0.30 -39.77
N GLN A 30 23.31 0.95 -39.34
CA GLN A 30 23.73 1.27 -37.98
C GLN A 30 22.85 0.53 -36.96
N LEU A 31 23.44 -0.36 -36.16
CA LEU A 31 22.72 -1.16 -35.18
C LEU A 31 22.35 -0.28 -33.98
N ARG A 32 21.17 -0.52 -33.40
CA ARG A 32 20.66 0.28 -32.26
C ARG A 32 20.49 -0.60 -31.03
N VAL A 33 21.36 -0.42 -30.05
CA VAL A 33 21.25 -1.09 -28.75
C VAL A 33 20.29 -0.30 -27.85
N CYS A 34 19.26 -0.97 -27.32
CA CYS A 34 18.41 -0.35 -26.31
C CYS A 34 19.02 -0.53 -24.92
N ILE A 35 19.09 0.57 -24.18
CA ILE A 35 19.72 0.62 -22.87
C ILE A 35 18.77 1.25 -21.85
N VAL A 36 18.65 0.60 -20.69
CA VAL A 36 18.00 1.16 -19.51
C VAL A 36 19.08 1.72 -18.62
N GLU A 37 18.97 2.98 -18.18
CA GLU A 37 19.93 3.52 -17.23
C GLU A 37 19.83 2.79 -15.89
N GLY A 38 20.96 2.32 -15.37
CA GLY A 38 21.00 1.67 -14.06
C GLY A 38 20.67 2.64 -12.93
N GLY A 39 20.15 2.10 -11.82
CA GLY A 39 19.95 2.87 -10.58
C GLY A 39 21.26 3.36 -9.95
N GLY A 40 21.20 4.44 -9.17
CA GLY A 40 22.32 4.97 -8.38
C GLY A 40 23.23 5.97 -9.12
N ASN A 41 24.46 6.14 -8.64
CA ASN A 41 25.42 7.12 -9.19
C ASN A 41 26.10 6.65 -10.49
N TYR A 42 25.97 5.37 -10.84
CA TYR A 42 26.58 4.78 -12.03
C TYR A 42 25.59 4.74 -13.19
N LYS A 43 25.58 5.80 -14.01
CA LYS A 43 24.76 5.87 -15.22
C LYS A 43 25.49 5.23 -16.40
N LYS A 44 25.24 3.93 -16.63
CA LYS A 44 25.94 3.12 -17.64
C LYS A 44 25.81 3.70 -19.05
N GLY A 45 24.66 4.27 -19.39
CA GLY A 45 24.44 4.90 -20.69
C GLY A 45 25.32 6.14 -20.87
N ALA A 46 25.24 7.07 -19.92
CA ALA A 46 26.05 8.30 -19.94
C ALA A 46 27.56 8.05 -20.03
N GLN A 47 28.07 6.97 -19.42
CA GLN A 47 29.50 6.65 -19.44
C GLN A 47 29.94 5.95 -20.74
N ASN A 48 29.14 5.01 -21.26
CA ASN A 48 29.60 4.11 -22.31
C ASN A 48 29.09 4.48 -23.71
N CYS A 49 27.93 5.12 -23.84
CA CYS A 49 27.36 5.51 -25.14
C CYS A 49 28.23 6.49 -25.93
N PRO A 50 28.84 7.54 -25.34
CA PRO A 50 29.70 8.45 -26.09
C PRO A 50 30.91 7.75 -26.73
N THR A 51 31.48 6.76 -26.05
CA THR A 51 32.55 5.91 -26.61
C THR A 51 31.99 5.07 -27.74
N LEU A 52 30.93 4.30 -27.47
CA LEU A 52 30.31 3.39 -28.44
C LEU A 52 29.92 4.09 -29.74
N GLU A 53 29.24 5.24 -29.66
CA GLU A 53 28.75 5.98 -30.83
C GLU A 53 29.88 6.66 -31.64
N ARG A 54 31.02 6.96 -31.00
CA ARG A 54 32.17 7.58 -31.65
C ARG A 54 33.08 6.57 -32.33
N THR A 55 33.22 5.37 -31.77
CA THR A 55 34.23 4.39 -32.19
C THR A 55 33.67 3.10 -32.77
N SER A 56 32.34 2.97 -32.89
CA SER A 56 31.67 1.83 -33.53
C SER A 56 30.52 2.28 -34.45
N ASN A 57 29.91 1.36 -35.20
CA ASN A 57 28.69 1.61 -35.98
C ASN A 57 27.40 1.30 -35.18
N ILE A 58 27.42 1.51 -33.87
CA ILE A 58 26.31 1.21 -32.95
C ILE A 58 25.82 2.50 -32.31
N ARG A 59 24.49 2.66 -32.25
CA ARG A 59 23.82 3.79 -31.62
C ARG A 59 23.09 3.36 -30.36
N CYS A 60 23.14 4.20 -29.33
CA CYS A 60 22.35 4.00 -28.12
C CYS A 60 20.91 4.49 -28.28
N VAL A 61 19.96 3.68 -27.83
CA VAL A 61 18.55 4.05 -27.67
C VAL A 61 18.17 3.91 -26.20
N TYR A 62 17.81 5.02 -25.57
CA TYR A 62 17.43 5.01 -24.16
C TYR A 62 16.01 4.45 -23.98
N GLY A 63 15.87 3.38 -23.22
CA GLY A 63 14.60 2.88 -22.68
C GLY A 63 14.36 3.38 -21.26
N LEU A 64 13.09 3.55 -20.90
CA LEU A 64 12.70 3.90 -19.52
C LEU A 64 12.83 2.71 -18.55
N ASP A 65 12.62 1.52 -19.08
CA ASP A 65 12.68 0.22 -18.41
C ASP A 65 12.89 -0.87 -19.48
N ARG A 66 13.12 -2.13 -19.07
CA ARG A 66 13.40 -3.23 -20.00
C ARG A 66 12.19 -3.52 -20.88
N LEU A 67 10.98 -3.42 -20.36
CA LEU A 67 9.77 -3.58 -21.16
C LEU A 67 9.58 -2.45 -22.19
N ASP A 68 10.03 -1.23 -21.93
CA ASP A 68 10.13 -0.15 -22.92
C ASP A 68 11.15 -0.49 -24.01
N CYS A 69 12.29 -1.06 -23.66
CA CYS A 69 13.24 -1.56 -24.65
C CYS A 69 12.65 -2.67 -25.52
N LEU A 70 11.97 -3.64 -24.92
CA LEU A 70 11.25 -4.70 -25.60
C LEU A 70 10.22 -4.11 -26.59
N ARG A 71 9.40 -3.14 -26.13
CA ARG A 71 8.43 -2.43 -26.99
C ARG A 71 9.11 -1.65 -28.12
N LYS A 72 10.28 -1.04 -27.88
CA LYS A 72 11.05 -0.33 -28.91
C LYS A 72 11.63 -1.27 -29.95
N ILE A 73 12.07 -2.47 -29.56
CA ILE A 73 12.52 -3.51 -30.51
C ILE A 73 11.34 -3.98 -31.37
N HIS A 74 10.20 -4.26 -30.74
CA HIS A 74 8.96 -4.64 -31.42
C HIS A 74 8.58 -3.60 -32.49
N LYS A 75 8.49 -2.32 -32.09
CA LYS A 75 8.19 -1.18 -32.97
C LYS A 75 9.30 -0.85 -33.97
N GLY A 76 10.48 -1.47 -33.87
CA GLY A 76 11.64 -1.23 -34.74
C GLY A 76 12.38 0.09 -34.45
N ALA A 77 12.17 0.69 -33.29
CA ALA A 77 12.92 1.86 -32.80
C ALA A 77 14.30 1.48 -32.24
N ALA A 78 14.47 0.24 -31.78
CA ALA A 78 15.74 -0.37 -31.41
C ALA A 78 15.89 -1.74 -32.10
N ASP A 79 17.09 -2.31 -32.06
CA ASP A 79 17.42 -3.56 -32.75
C ASP A 79 17.69 -4.72 -31.79
N PHE A 80 18.37 -4.48 -30.66
CA PHE A 80 18.66 -5.50 -29.65
C PHE A 80 18.83 -4.91 -28.24
N ALA A 81 18.72 -5.76 -27.21
CA ALA A 81 19.01 -5.43 -25.81
C ALA A 81 19.26 -6.71 -24.99
N ALA A 82 19.72 -6.54 -23.75
CA ALA A 82 19.80 -7.62 -22.76
C ALA A 82 18.49 -7.71 -21.95
N PHE A 83 18.03 -8.94 -21.72
CA PHE A 83 16.79 -9.25 -21.02
C PHE A 83 16.97 -10.39 -20.02
N TYR A 84 16.21 -10.32 -18.94
CA TYR A 84 16.09 -11.43 -17.99
C TYR A 84 15.05 -12.46 -18.48
N PRO A 85 15.11 -13.71 -17.99
CA PRO A 85 14.13 -14.74 -18.33
C PRO A 85 12.67 -14.33 -18.08
N GLU A 86 12.42 -13.52 -17.05
CA GLU A 86 11.08 -12.98 -16.77
C GLU A 86 10.62 -11.97 -17.83
N ASP A 87 11.52 -11.18 -18.41
CA ASP A 87 11.16 -10.23 -19.47
C ASP A 87 10.78 -10.98 -20.76
N PHE A 88 11.40 -12.14 -21.00
CA PHE A 88 11.05 -13.04 -22.11
C PHE A 88 9.65 -13.64 -21.99
N LEU A 89 9.23 -14.02 -20.77
CA LEU A 89 7.85 -14.44 -20.50
C LEU A 89 6.85 -13.32 -20.83
N ALA A 90 7.18 -12.08 -20.49
CA ALA A 90 6.36 -10.91 -20.86
C ALA A 90 6.38 -10.63 -22.37
N ALA A 91 7.51 -10.83 -23.05
CA ALA A 91 7.64 -10.68 -24.50
C ALA A 91 6.71 -11.61 -25.27
N ARG A 92 6.60 -12.86 -24.79
CA ARG A 92 5.73 -13.91 -25.34
C ARG A 92 4.27 -13.49 -25.33
N TRP A 93 3.76 -13.04 -24.19
CA TRP A 93 2.35 -12.62 -24.06
C TRP A 93 2.01 -11.39 -24.90
N ALA A 94 3.00 -10.53 -25.15
CA ALA A 94 2.85 -9.39 -26.04
C ALA A 94 3.08 -9.70 -27.54
N GLY A 95 3.40 -10.95 -27.91
CA GLY A 95 3.59 -11.37 -29.30
C GLY A 95 4.77 -10.65 -29.99
N VAL A 96 5.88 -10.46 -29.28
CA VAL A 96 7.01 -9.68 -29.81
C VAL A 96 7.96 -10.54 -30.64
N ASP A 97 8.17 -10.14 -31.90
CA ASP A 97 9.13 -10.73 -32.84
C ASP A 97 10.59 -10.44 -32.43
N MET A 98 11.21 -11.41 -31.74
CA MET A 98 12.63 -11.40 -31.39
C MET A 98 13.21 -12.82 -31.26
N LEU A 99 14.52 -12.92 -31.46
CA LEU A 99 15.30 -14.15 -31.29
C LEU A 99 16.36 -13.93 -30.22
N VAL A 100 16.61 -14.95 -29.41
CA VAL A 100 17.70 -15.00 -28.43
C VAL A 100 19.00 -15.34 -29.15
N THR A 101 20.05 -14.58 -28.89
CA THR A 101 21.32 -14.71 -29.62
C THR A 101 22.43 -15.29 -28.74
N SER A 102 22.61 -14.73 -27.54
CA SER A 102 23.76 -15.04 -26.70
C SER A 102 23.41 -14.88 -25.22
N GLU A 103 23.91 -15.79 -24.39
CA GLU A 103 23.74 -15.77 -22.95
C GLU A 103 24.81 -14.91 -22.28
N LEU A 104 24.42 -14.21 -21.22
CA LEU A 104 25.28 -13.39 -20.38
C LEU A 104 25.57 -14.15 -19.09
N ARG A 105 26.68 -14.90 -19.06
CA ARG A 105 27.00 -15.82 -17.96
C ARG A 105 27.98 -15.21 -16.97
N PHE A 106 27.75 -15.45 -15.68
CA PHE A 106 28.74 -15.15 -14.63
C PHE A 106 29.64 -16.35 -14.30
N HIS A 107 29.22 -17.57 -14.64
CA HIS A 107 30.00 -18.80 -14.46
C HIS A 107 29.74 -19.79 -15.60
N ALA A 108 30.53 -20.88 -15.63
CA ALA A 108 30.51 -21.82 -16.75
C ALA A 108 29.27 -22.73 -16.81
N GLU A 109 28.50 -22.86 -15.72
CA GLU A 109 27.29 -23.68 -15.71
C GLU A 109 26.26 -23.22 -16.75
N HIS A 110 25.46 -24.17 -17.24
CA HIS A 110 24.51 -23.95 -18.33
C HIS A 110 23.32 -23.05 -17.95
N PHE A 111 22.96 -23.00 -16.67
CA PHE A 111 21.84 -22.23 -16.13
C PHE A 111 22.33 -21.28 -15.04
N GLU A 112 21.62 -20.16 -14.82
CA GLU A 112 21.97 -19.16 -13.80
C GLU A 112 21.96 -19.80 -12.40
N TYR A 113 20.94 -20.63 -12.13
CA TYR A 113 20.92 -21.54 -11.00
C TYR A 113 19.86 -22.63 -11.22
N GLN A 114 19.94 -23.67 -10.40
CA GLN A 114 18.98 -24.78 -10.40
C GLN A 114 18.40 -24.95 -9.01
N ILE A 115 17.15 -25.42 -8.94
CA ILE A 115 16.40 -25.62 -7.71
C ILE A 115 16.06 -27.11 -7.58
N VAL A 116 16.28 -27.62 -6.38
CA VAL A 116 16.16 -29.03 -6.01
C VAL A 116 15.38 -29.18 -4.71
N VAL A 117 14.93 -30.41 -4.46
CA VAL A 117 14.34 -30.81 -3.19
C VAL A 117 15.35 -31.71 -2.48
N VAL A 118 15.62 -31.42 -1.22
CA VAL A 118 16.45 -32.28 -0.35
C VAL A 118 15.57 -32.88 0.72
N VAL A 119 15.67 -34.19 0.92
CA VAL A 119 14.92 -34.93 1.94
C VAL A 119 15.86 -35.58 2.94
N ASP A 120 15.41 -35.68 4.17
CA ASP A 120 16.03 -36.53 5.20
C ASP A 120 15.72 -38.00 4.93
N ASN A 121 16.75 -38.85 4.90
CA ASN A 121 16.57 -40.27 4.62
C ASN A 121 15.81 -40.98 5.75
N GLU A 122 15.84 -40.48 6.99
CA GLU A 122 15.06 -41.03 8.11
C GLU A 122 13.55 -40.78 7.98
N ALA A 123 13.13 -39.82 7.15
CA ALA A 123 11.73 -39.51 6.91
C ALA A 123 11.03 -40.55 6.00
N GLU A 124 11.78 -41.49 5.41
CA GLU A 124 11.29 -42.55 4.52
C GLU A 124 10.45 -42.03 3.32
N ILE A 125 10.72 -40.81 2.84
CA ILE A 125 10.04 -40.18 1.71
C ILE A 125 10.67 -40.66 0.40
N ASN A 126 9.99 -41.57 -0.29
CA ASN A 126 10.41 -42.20 -1.55
C ASN A 126 9.44 -41.91 -2.71
N THR A 127 8.30 -41.25 -2.46
CA THR A 127 7.35 -40.85 -3.50
C THR A 127 6.71 -39.49 -3.24
N ALA A 128 6.20 -38.84 -4.29
CA ALA A 128 5.46 -37.57 -4.14
C ALA A 128 4.19 -37.66 -3.28
N ARG A 129 3.63 -38.87 -3.08
CA ARG A 129 2.46 -39.09 -2.20
C ARG A 129 2.84 -39.01 -0.73
N GLU A 130 4.06 -39.44 -0.39
CA GLU A 130 4.60 -39.44 0.97
C GLU A 130 5.02 -38.04 1.44
N LEU A 131 5.05 -37.05 0.54
CA LEU A 131 5.21 -35.64 0.93
C LEU A 131 4.01 -35.11 1.72
N ARG A 132 2.84 -35.74 1.63
CA ARG A 132 1.66 -35.33 2.41
C ARG A 132 1.90 -35.58 3.90
N GLY A 133 1.78 -34.54 4.70
CA GLY A 133 2.02 -34.56 6.14
C GLY A 133 3.49 -34.38 6.54
N SER A 134 4.41 -34.33 5.56
CA SER A 134 5.84 -34.12 5.82
C SER A 134 6.14 -32.73 6.36
N LYS A 135 7.23 -32.62 7.12
CA LYS A 135 7.70 -31.38 7.72
C LYS A 135 8.48 -30.53 6.70
N PHE A 136 7.93 -29.39 6.29
CA PHE A 136 8.45 -28.65 5.14
C PHE A 136 9.22 -27.37 5.51
N CYS A 137 10.42 -27.23 4.94
CA CYS A 137 11.29 -26.07 5.08
C CYS A 137 11.25 -25.21 3.79
N HIS A 138 10.52 -24.09 3.87
CA HIS A 138 10.35 -23.16 2.75
C HIS A 138 11.32 -21.97 2.89
N PRO A 139 11.92 -21.50 1.78
CA PRO A 139 12.87 -20.37 1.81
C PRO A 139 12.29 -19.02 2.25
N GLY A 140 10.97 -18.89 2.12
CA GLY A 140 10.24 -17.67 2.43
C GLY A 140 10.29 -16.63 1.32
N HIS A 141 9.51 -15.56 1.52
CA HIS A 141 9.42 -14.44 0.59
C HIS A 141 10.38 -13.31 0.96
N GLY A 142 10.59 -12.37 0.04
CA GLY A 142 11.39 -11.17 0.31
C GLY A 142 12.88 -11.28 0.00
N LEU A 143 13.30 -12.31 -0.75
CA LEU A 143 14.69 -12.56 -1.14
C LEU A 143 15.19 -11.72 -2.33
N LYS A 144 14.48 -10.63 -2.65
CA LYS A 144 14.81 -9.63 -3.68
C LYS A 144 15.27 -10.25 -5.02
N ASN A 145 16.56 -10.19 -5.31
CA ASN A 145 17.17 -10.58 -6.59
C ASN A 145 17.67 -12.03 -6.60
N HIS A 146 17.52 -12.78 -5.50
CA HIS A 146 17.93 -14.17 -5.52
C HIS A 146 16.98 -14.95 -6.42
N TRP A 147 15.68 -15.05 -6.09
CA TRP A 147 14.64 -15.64 -6.94
C TRP A 147 13.31 -14.90 -6.80
N THR A 148 12.40 -15.15 -7.73
CA THR A 148 11.03 -14.64 -7.72
C THR A 148 10.17 -15.38 -6.69
N ALA A 149 9.06 -14.76 -6.28
CA ALA A 149 8.08 -15.43 -5.42
C ALA A 149 7.47 -16.65 -6.13
N VAL A 150 7.30 -16.58 -7.44
CA VAL A 150 6.83 -17.69 -8.29
C VAL A 150 7.72 -18.93 -8.14
N LEU A 151 9.05 -18.77 -8.25
CA LEU A 151 9.99 -19.88 -8.09
C LEU A 151 10.08 -20.39 -6.65
N ALA A 152 9.88 -19.52 -5.66
CA ALA A 152 9.83 -19.93 -4.26
C ALA A 152 8.59 -20.81 -3.98
N ASP A 153 7.43 -20.40 -4.49
CA ASP A 153 6.14 -21.08 -4.28
C ASP A 153 5.91 -22.27 -5.24
N TYR A 154 6.76 -22.51 -6.22
CA TYR A 154 6.52 -23.49 -7.28
C TYR A 154 6.33 -24.92 -6.75
N PHE A 155 7.19 -25.35 -5.83
CA PHE A 155 7.13 -26.69 -5.27
C PHE A 155 5.80 -26.96 -4.55
N GLU A 156 5.37 -26.04 -3.69
CA GLU A 156 4.08 -26.16 -2.99
C GLU A 156 2.88 -26.04 -3.95
N THR A 157 2.97 -25.16 -4.95
CA THR A 157 1.92 -24.98 -5.97
C THR A 157 1.75 -26.21 -6.85
N ARG A 158 2.84 -26.92 -7.18
CA ARG A 158 2.79 -28.12 -8.03
C ARG A 158 2.16 -29.33 -7.32
N LEU A 159 2.28 -29.39 -6.00
CA LEU A 159 1.85 -30.51 -5.16
C LEU A 159 0.43 -30.35 -4.62
N THR A 160 -0.05 -29.11 -4.50
CA THR A 160 -1.35 -28.81 -3.89
C THR A 160 -2.40 -28.51 -4.95
N PRO A 161 -3.68 -28.92 -4.74
CA PRO A 161 -4.75 -28.52 -5.63
C PRO A 161 -5.00 -27.02 -5.50
N ARG A 162 -5.27 -26.38 -6.64
CA ARG A 162 -5.71 -24.99 -6.67
C ARG A 162 -7.21 -24.92 -6.44
N ASP A 163 -7.57 -24.79 -5.17
CA ASP A 163 -8.95 -24.56 -4.76
C ASP A 163 -9.23 -23.05 -4.78
N CYS A 164 -10.30 -22.64 -5.47
CA CYS A 164 -10.72 -21.24 -5.56
C CYS A 164 -12.02 -21.06 -4.78
N GLU A 165 -11.95 -21.11 -3.45
CA GLU A 165 -13.11 -21.01 -2.55
C GLU A 165 -13.68 -19.59 -2.54
N GLU A 166 -15.00 -19.41 -2.70
CA GLU A 166 -15.64 -18.08 -2.86
C GLU A 166 -15.48 -17.14 -1.66
N ASP A 167 -15.32 -17.70 -0.48
CA ASP A 167 -15.14 -16.99 0.79
C ASP A 167 -13.68 -16.65 1.10
N LEU A 168 -12.71 -17.18 0.34
CA LEU A 168 -11.28 -16.97 0.55
C LEU A 168 -10.64 -16.22 -0.63
N SER A 169 -9.61 -15.42 -0.32
CA SER A 169 -8.76 -14.86 -1.39
C SER A 169 -7.97 -15.99 -2.06
N PRO A 170 -7.51 -15.84 -3.31
CA PRO A 170 -6.69 -16.87 -3.95
C PRO A 170 -5.41 -17.18 -3.17
N VAL A 171 -4.77 -16.15 -2.59
CA VAL A 171 -3.59 -16.31 -1.73
C VAL A 171 -3.94 -17.11 -0.46
N GLU A 172 -5.05 -16.80 0.20
CA GLU A 172 -5.50 -17.54 1.40
C GLU A 172 -5.92 -18.97 1.08
N SER A 173 -6.56 -19.20 -0.07
CA SER A 173 -6.95 -20.54 -0.54
C SER A 173 -5.69 -21.40 -0.76
N ARG A 174 -4.66 -20.83 -1.40
CA ARG A 174 -3.36 -21.49 -1.54
C ARG A 174 -2.74 -21.82 -0.18
N LEU A 175 -2.69 -20.85 0.74
CA LEU A 175 -2.16 -21.08 2.09
C LEU A 175 -2.91 -22.20 2.83
N LYS A 176 -4.25 -22.24 2.70
CA LYS A 176 -5.08 -23.32 3.23
C LYS A 176 -4.69 -24.67 2.63
N SER A 177 -4.59 -24.77 1.30
CA SER A 177 -4.19 -26.01 0.62
C SER A 177 -2.80 -26.49 1.03
N VAL A 178 -1.82 -25.57 1.11
CA VAL A 178 -0.45 -25.87 1.58
C VAL A 178 -0.46 -26.34 3.03
N SER A 179 -1.18 -25.64 3.92
CA SER A 179 -1.28 -26.00 5.33
C SER A 179 -2.00 -27.33 5.58
N SER A 180 -2.85 -27.78 4.64
CA SER A 180 -3.56 -29.05 4.71
C SER A 180 -2.79 -30.20 4.05
N PHE A 181 -1.83 -29.87 3.18
CA PHE A 181 -1.00 -30.85 2.49
C PHE A 181 0.24 -31.20 3.30
N PHE A 182 1.01 -30.21 3.77
CA PHE A 182 2.19 -30.42 4.60
C PHE A 182 1.84 -30.47 6.10
N GLY A 183 2.73 -31.08 6.88
CA GLY A 183 2.68 -31.00 8.33
C GLY A 183 3.18 -29.65 8.86
N PRO A 184 3.75 -29.60 10.08
CA PRO A 184 4.48 -28.43 10.57
C PRO A 184 5.50 -27.97 9.52
N SER A 185 5.57 -26.67 9.25
CA SER A 185 6.44 -26.10 8.24
C SER A 185 7.12 -24.82 8.74
N CYS A 186 8.17 -24.37 8.04
CA CYS A 186 8.65 -23.00 8.17
C CYS A 186 8.52 -22.25 6.84
N ARG A 187 7.54 -21.35 6.77
CA ARG A 187 7.28 -20.44 5.65
C ARG A 187 7.40 -18.99 6.13
N ALA A 188 8.60 -18.59 6.48
CA ALA A 188 8.89 -17.26 7.02
C ALA A 188 8.81 -16.13 5.99
N GLY A 189 8.64 -14.90 6.48
CA GLY A 189 8.52 -13.68 5.66
C GLY A 189 7.06 -13.27 5.41
N PRO A 190 6.83 -12.15 4.71
CA PRO A 190 5.48 -11.67 4.43
C PRO A 190 4.78 -12.58 3.44
N TRP A 191 3.56 -13.01 3.73
CA TRP A 191 2.69 -13.77 2.84
C TRP A 191 1.82 -12.83 1.98
N VAL A 192 1.53 -11.65 2.50
CA VAL A 192 0.86 -10.54 1.80
C VAL A 192 1.48 -9.19 2.20
N PRO A 193 1.34 -8.12 1.39
CA PRO A 193 1.86 -6.79 1.70
C PRO A 193 1.25 -6.11 2.92
N ASP A 194 -0.06 -6.28 3.18
CA ASP A 194 -0.72 -5.70 4.34
C ASP A 194 -0.26 -6.39 5.64
N PRO A 195 0.42 -5.68 6.57
CA PRO A 195 0.87 -6.28 7.83
C PRO A 195 -0.25 -6.72 8.76
N ALA A 196 -1.46 -6.14 8.65
CA ALA A 196 -2.60 -6.57 9.45
C ALA A 196 -3.12 -7.93 8.94
N GLU A 197 -3.36 -8.03 7.63
CA GLU A 197 -3.78 -9.27 6.99
C GLU A 197 -2.73 -10.38 7.11
N ASP A 198 -1.45 -10.07 6.94
CA ASP A 198 -0.35 -11.03 7.08
C ASP A 198 -0.35 -11.70 8.47
N ARG A 199 -0.53 -10.91 9.53
CA ARG A 199 -0.64 -11.43 10.90
C ARG A 199 -1.90 -12.26 11.11
N ARG A 200 -3.03 -11.84 10.53
CA ARG A 200 -4.28 -12.63 10.58
C ARG A 200 -4.08 -14.00 9.93
N LEU A 201 -3.47 -14.05 8.74
CA LEU A 201 -3.21 -15.29 8.02
C LEU A 201 -2.25 -16.18 8.80
N LYS A 202 -1.15 -15.66 9.34
CA LYS A 202 -0.21 -16.43 10.18
C LYS A 202 -0.88 -17.02 11.43
N LYS A 203 -1.77 -16.26 12.09
CA LYS A 203 -2.56 -16.74 13.23
C LYS A 203 -3.54 -17.85 12.81
N LYS A 204 -4.12 -17.76 11.61
CA LYS A 204 -5.08 -18.74 11.08
C LYS A 204 -4.41 -20.04 10.60
N TYR A 205 -3.20 -19.96 10.07
CA TYR A 205 -2.43 -21.11 9.56
C TYR A 205 -1.10 -21.29 10.31
N PRO A 206 -1.13 -21.55 11.64
CA PRO A 206 0.08 -21.57 12.47
C PRO A 206 1.03 -22.73 12.12
N SER A 207 0.51 -23.82 11.55
CA SER A 207 1.33 -24.96 11.10
C SER A 207 2.41 -24.52 10.11
N LEU A 208 2.15 -23.51 9.29
CA LEU A 208 3.11 -23.00 8.30
C LEU A 208 4.30 -22.25 8.92
N CYS A 209 4.26 -21.91 10.21
CA CYS A 209 5.32 -21.20 10.91
C CYS A 209 5.95 -22.02 12.04
N GLN A 210 5.41 -23.20 12.33
CA GLN A 210 5.76 -23.99 13.51
C GLN A 210 7.22 -24.43 13.55
N LEU A 211 7.85 -24.67 12.38
CA LEU A 211 9.26 -25.05 12.30
C LEU A 211 10.21 -23.85 12.19
N CYS A 212 9.70 -22.63 12.11
CA CYS A 212 10.57 -21.47 12.09
C CYS A 212 11.24 -21.29 13.43
N TYR A 213 12.45 -20.72 13.42
CA TYR A 213 13.21 -20.51 14.65
C TYR A 213 12.43 -19.64 15.65
N ASN A 214 11.73 -18.62 15.15
CA ASN A 214 10.71 -17.89 15.89
C ASN A 214 9.35 -18.11 15.24
N SER A 215 8.62 -19.12 15.73
CA SER A 215 7.30 -19.50 15.21
C SER A 215 6.22 -18.42 15.35
N TYR A 216 6.34 -17.51 16.34
CA TYR A 216 5.40 -16.41 16.53
C TYR A 216 5.61 -15.28 15.52
N GLN A 217 6.87 -14.92 15.24
CA GLN A 217 7.18 -13.84 14.27
C GLN A 217 7.13 -14.33 12.83
N CYS A 218 7.75 -15.49 12.53
CA CYS A 218 7.76 -16.10 11.21
C CYS A 218 8.12 -15.08 10.10
N ALA A 219 9.16 -14.28 10.34
CA ALA A 219 9.44 -13.05 9.61
C ALA A 219 10.74 -13.11 8.80
N ILE A 220 11.00 -12.06 8.02
CA ILE A 220 12.29 -11.86 7.36
C ILE A 220 13.39 -11.79 8.44
N GLY A 221 14.48 -12.52 8.23
CA GLY A 221 15.59 -12.60 9.17
C GLY A 221 15.49 -13.75 10.18
N ASP A 222 14.45 -14.59 10.11
CA ASP A 222 14.42 -15.87 10.82
C ASP A 222 15.62 -16.75 10.41
N LYS A 223 16.15 -17.56 11.31
CA LYS A 223 17.29 -18.45 11.03
C LYS A 223 16.97 -19.48 9.93
N HIS A 224 15.71 -19.88 9.83
CA HIS A 224 15.22 -20.82 8.82
C HIS A 224 14.68 -20.11 7.56
N TRP A 225 14.76 -18.78 7.51
CA TRP A 225 14.42 -17.97 6.34
C TRP A 225 15.63 -17.73 5.43
N GLY A 226 15.38 -17.57 4.14
CA GLY A 226 16.35 -17.12 3.15
C GLY A 226 16.97 -18.25 2.34
N ARG A 227 18.06 -17.96 1.61
CA ARG A 227 18.69 -18.92 0.69
C ARG A 227 19.14 -20.23 1.36
N ARG A 228 19.81 -20.12 2.50
CA ARG A 228 20.30 -21.28 3.28
C ARG A 228 19.37 -21.68 4.42
N GLY A 229 18.37 -20.85 4.75
CA GLY A 229 17.43 -21.09 5.84
C GLY A 229 16.75 -22.47 5.78
N PRO A 230 16.23 -22.91 4.61
CA PRO A 230 15.63 -24.23 4.45
C PRO A 230 16.57 -25.38 4.79
N LEU A 231 17.85 -25.24 4.45
CA LEU A 231 18.86 -26.26 4.72
C LEU A 231 19.18 -26.31 6.21
N TYR A 232 19.25 -25.18 6.90
CA TYR A 232 19.36 -25.16 8.36
C TYR A 232 18.12 -25.72 9.07
N CYS A 233 16.93 -25.46 8.53
CA CYS A 233 15.68 -26.06 9.02
C CYS A 233 15.69 -27.58 8.89
N LEU A 234 16.19 -28.11 7.76
CA LEU A 234 16.34 -29.54 7.54
C LEU A 234 17.40 -30.14 8.46
N THR A 235 18.63 -29.62 8.44
CA THR A 235 19.76 -30.22 9.15
C THR A 235 19.79 -29.96 10.66
N SER A 236 18.86 -29.17 11.18
CA SER A 236 18.61 -29.08 12.63
C SER A 236 17.66 -30.17 13.14
N GLY A 237 17.13 -31.02 12.26
CA GLY A 237 16.12 -32.04 12.57
C GLY A 237 14.71 -31.47 12.76
N ALA A 238 14.50 -30.18 12.48
CA ALA A 238 13.18 -29.57 12.58
C ALA A 238 12.27 -29.96 11.40
N GLY A 239 12.82 -30.00 10.19
CA GLY A 239 12.11 -30.40 8.97
C GLY A 239 12.61 -31.70 8.36
N GLU A 240 11.85 -32.20 7.38
CA GLU A 240 12.11 -33.45 6.65
C GLU A 240 12.35 -33.18 5.15
N VAL A 241 11.83 -32.08 4.63
CA VAL A 241 11.91 -31.70 3.21
C VAL A 241 12.31 -30.23 3.09
N ALA A 242 13.33 -29.92 2.28
CA ALA A 242 13.76 -28.55 2.00
C ALA A 242 13.70 -28.21 0.52
N TRP A 243 13.13 -27.05 0.20
CA TRP A 243 13.18 -26.44 -1.12
C TRP A 243 14.37 -25.47 -1.20
N ALA A 244 15.39 -25.80 -1.99
CA ALA A 244 16.65 -25.07 -1.98
C ALA A 244 17.34 -25.06 -3.35
N ARG A 245 18.27 -24.12 -3.53
CA ARG A 245 19.11 -24.10 -4.74
C ARG A 245 20.22 -25.12 -4.66
N LEU A 246 20.60 -25.66 -5.82
CA LEU A 246 21.64 -26.69 -5.90
C LEU A 246 23.03 -26.18 -5.46
N ASP A 247 23.37 -24.93 -5.76
CA ASP A 247 24.63 -24.30 -5.33
C ASP A 247 24.71 -24.13 -3.80
N ASP A 248 23.60 -23.74 -3.18
CA ASP A 248 23.46 -23.66 -1.73
C ASP A 248 23.53 -25.05 -1.08
N VAL A 249 22.90 -26.07 -1.66
CA VAL A 249 22.99 -27.47 -1.20
C VAL A 249 24.44 -27.98 -1.27
N ARG A 250 25.10 -27.81 -2.42
CA ARG A 250 26.50 -28.22 -2.59
C ARG A 250 27.42 -27.56 -1.56
N SER A 251 27.18 -26.29 -1.27
CA SER A 251 27.95 -25.55 -0.28
C SER A 251 27.67 -25.98 1.15
N HIS A 252 26.41 -26.25 1.49
CA HIS A 252 25.99 -26.67 2.82
C HIS A 252 26.55 -28.04 3.22
N PHE A 253 26.63 -28.97 2.27
CA PHE A 253 27.10 -30.34 2.49
C PHE A 253 28.58 -30.54 2.10
N GLY A 254 29.34 -29.45 1.90
CA GLY A 254 30.78 -29.49 1.71
C GLY A 254 31.29 -29.92 0.32
N PHE A 255 30.41 -30.06 -0.67
CA PHE A 255 30.78 -30.41 -2.05
C PHE A 255 31.45 -29.25 -2.82
N SER A 256 31.37 -28.02 -2.30
CA SER A 256 32.07 -26.86 -2.86
C SER A 256 33.44 -26.59 -2.22
N GLY A 257 33.90 -27.46 -1.31
CA GLY A 257 35.16 -27.28 -0.56
C GLY A 257 35.01 -26.47 0.73
N LEU A 258 33.79 -26.02 1.06
CA LEU A 258 33.45 -25.47 2.37
C LEU A 258 33.28 -26.58 3.41
N VAL A 259 33.36 -26.23 4.70
CA VAL A 259 33.08 -27.19 5.79
C VAL A 259 31.62 -27.62 5.71
N ALA A 260 31.38 -28.93 5.70
CA ALA A 260 30.04 -29.48 5.71
C ALA A 260 29.33 -29.17 7.04
N GLU A 261 28.10 -28.66 6.96
CA GLU A 261 27.25 -28.35 8.12
C GLU A 261 26.52 -29.60 8.65
N ALA A 262 26.41 -30.64 7.82
CA ALA A 262 25.81 -31.92 8.14
C ALA A 262 26.38 -33.04 7.26
N ASN A 263 26.17 -34.30 7.65
CA ASN A 263 26.67 -35.45 6.91
C ASN A 263 25.84 -35.69 5.62
N PRO A 264 26.44 -35.59 4.41
CA PRO A 264 25.68 -35.73 3.17
C PRO A 264 25.06 -37.11 2.93
N THR A 265 25.49 -38.16 3.63
CA THR A 265 24.92 -39.52 3.45
C THR A 265 23.55 -39.69 4.11
N GLU A 266 23.18 -38.78 5.01
CA GLU A 266 21.89 -38.78 5.72
C GLU A 266 20.76 -38.15 4.89
N TYR A 267 21.08 -37.58 3.73
CA TYR A 267 20.14 -36.84 2.90
C TYR A 267 20.19 -37.31 1.44
N SER A 268 19.10 -37.06 0.72
CA SER A 268 18.98 -37.35 -0.71
C SER A 268 18.29 -36.22 -1.47
N PHE A 269 18.55 -36.13 -2.78
CA PHE A 269 17.72 -35.35 -3.69
C PHE A 269 16.43 -36.13 -3.97
N LEU A 270 15.29 -35.43 -3.92
CA LEU A 270 14.00 -35.96 -4.39
C LEU A 270 13.70 -35.44 -5.79
N CYS A 271 13.56 -36.35 -6.75
CA CYS A 271 13.31 -36.01 -8.14
C CYS A 271 11.81 -35.74 -8.42
N PRO A 272 11.48 -34.99 -9.49
CA PRO A 272 10.08 -34.71 -9.85
C PRO A 272 9.21 -35.95 -10.12
N ASP A 273 9.83 -37.05 -10.57
CA ASP A 273 9.19 -38.36 -10.80
C ASP A 273 9.14 -39.23 -9.53
N GLY A 274 9.71 -38.76 -8.43
CA GLY A 274 9.64 -39.36 -7.10
C GLY A 274 10.85 -40.18 -6.68
N HIS A 275 11.78 -40.55 -7.58
CA HIS A 275 12.95 -41.33 -7.16
C HIS A 275 13.97 -40.48 -6.37
N LEU A 276 14.79 -41.15 -5.57
CA LEU A 276 15.86 -40.52 -4.78
C LEU A 276 17.22 -40.62 -5.46
N GLN A 277 18.04 -39.58 -5.34
CA GLN A 277 19.43 -39.58 -5.77
C GLN A 277 20.36 -39.14 -4.62
N PRO A 278 21.53 -39.77 -4.42
CA PRO A 278 22.49 -39.33 -3.42
C PRO A 278 22.98 -37.89 -3.64
N LEU A 279 23.29 -37.16 -2.57
CA LEU A 279 23.74 -35.76 -2.68
C LEU A 279 25.08 -35.57 -3.42
N ASN A 280 25.91 -36.61 -3.51
CA ASN A 280 27.17 -36.59 -4.25
C ASN A 280 27.00 -36.78 -5.78
N THR A 281 25.76 -36.90 -6.26
CA THR A 281 25.45 -37.05 -7.68
C THR A 281 25.92 -35.82 -8.48
N ARG A 282 26.74 -36.04 -9.51
CA ARG A 282 27.32 -34.95 -10.31
C ARG A 282 26.28 -34.13 -11.09
N LYS A 283 25.27 -34.81 -11.63
CA LYS A 283 24.16 -34.23 -12.40
C LYS A 283 22.84 -34.65 -11.76
N PRO A 284 22.43 -34.01 -10.66
CA PRO A 284 21.21 -34.38 -9.99
C PRO A 284 19.98 -34.03 -10.85
N CYS A 285 18.87 -34.72 -10.60
CA CYS A 285 17.57 -34.29 -11.08
C CYS A 285 17.22 -32.90 -10.49
N VAL A 286 16.58 -32.06 -11.30
CA VAL A 286 16.23 -30.69 -10.90
C VAL A 286 14.74 -30.48 -11.14
N TRP A 287 14.13 -29.69 -10.26
CA TRP A 287 12.72 -29.31 -10.39
C TRP A 287 12.56 -28.08 -11.27
N VAL A 288 13.49 -27.13 -11.13
CA VAL A 288 13.53 -25.92 -11.96
C VAL A 288 14.97 -25.57 -12.28
N ALA A 289 15.24 -25.22 -13.53
CA ALA A 289 16.44 -24.51 -13.95
C ALA A 289 16.06 -23.08 -14.34
N LYS A 290 16.82 -22.07 -13.91
CA LYS A 290 16.61 -20.69 -14.38
C LYS A 290 17.58 -20.39 -15.54
N PRO A 291 17.09 -20.00 -16.73
CA PRO A 291 17.96 -19.55 -17.82
C PRO A 291 18.81 -18.35 -17.44
N TRP A 292 19.90 -18.14 -18.15
CA TRP A 292 20.67 -16.90 -18.02
C TRP A 292 19.91 -15.70 -18.60
N PRO A 293 20.17 -14.47 -18.12
CA PRO A 293 19.92 -13.28 -18.90
C PRO A 293 20.60 -13.41 -20.26
N ALA A 294 19.95 -12.92 -21.31
CA ALA A 294 20.44 -13.09 -22.67
C ALA A 294 20.22 -11.84 -23.51
N VAL A 295 21.06 -11.70 -24.52
CA VAL A 295 20.86 -10.72 -25.59
C VAL A 295 19.78 -11.27 -26.52
N ALA A 296 18.76 -10.45 -26.77
CA ALA A 296 17.76 -10.73 -27.78
C ALA A 296 17.68 -9.58 -28.78
N ALA A 297 17.42 -9.94 -30.02
CA ALA A 297 17.43 -9.04 -31.15
C ALA A 297 16.22 -9.27 -32.04
N LYS A 298 15.84 -8.25 -32.80
CA LYS A 298 14.82 -8.39 -33.84
C LYS A 298 15.27 -9.44 -34.86
N SER A 299 14.36 -10.32 -35.27
CA SER A 299 14.66 -11.49 -36.11
C SER A 299 15.49 -11.17 -37.36
N LYS A 300 15.28 -9.99 -37.97
CA LYS A 300 16.00 -9.54 -39.16
C LYS A 300 17.50 -9.26 -38.98
N VAL A 301 17.96 -9.03 -37.74
CA VAL A 301 19.35 -8.65 -37.42
C VAL A 301 19.97 -9.56 -36.37
N ALA A 302 19.28 -10.62 -35.95
CA ALA A 302 19.71 -11.47 -34.84
C ALA A 302 21.07 -12.15 -35.07
N MET A 303 21.34 -12.65 -36.28
CA MET A 303 22.64 -13.25 -36.61
C MET A 303 23.78 -12.22 -36.60
N GLU A 304 23.54 -11.02 -37.13
CA GLU A 304 24.51 -9.92 -37.11
C GLU A 304 24.82 -9.49 -35.67
N VAL A 305 23.79 -9.45 -34.82
CA VAL A 305 23.96 -9.15 -33.39
C VAL A 305 24.72 -10.27 -32.68
N GLN A 306 24.46 -11.54 -33.00
CA GLN A 306 25.19 -12.67 -32.41
C GLN A 306 26.69 -12.60 -32.69
N ASP A 307 27.07 -12.36 -33.95
CA ASP A 307 28.47 -12.22 -34.39
C ASP A 307 29.14 -10.97 -33.80
N LEU A 308 28.37 -9.88 -33.65
CA LEU A 308 28.85 -8.68 -32.97
C LEU A 308 29.19 -8.97 -31.51
N VAL A 309 28.28 -9.62 -30.76
CA VAL A 309 28.45 -9.80 -29.32
C VAL A 309 29.43 -10.93 -28.97
N SER A 310 29.66 -11.89 -29.86
CA SER A 310 30.61 -13.00 -29.63
C SER A 310 32.07 -12.54 -29.51
N ASN A 311 32.39 -11.39 -30.10
CA ASN A 311 33.75 -10.85 -30.19
C ASN A 311 34.04 -9.74 -29.16
N LEU A 312 33.16 -9.55 -28.17
CA LEU A 312 33.36 -8.54 -27.14
C LEU A 312 34.37 -9.00 -26.08
N THR A 313 35.16 -8.05 -25.59
CA THR A 313 36.21 -8.30 -24.60
C THR A 313 36.27 -7.20 -23.55
N HIS A 314 36.65 -7.57 -22.32
CA HIS A 314 36.93 -6.67 -21.21
C HIS A 314 38.41 -6.21 -21.16
N ASP A 315 39.27 -6.68 -22.09
CA ASP A 315 40.73 -6.47 -22.04
C ASP A 315 41.13 -4.99 -22.12
N ASP A 316 40.44 -4.21 -22.95
CA ASP A 316 40.64 -2.77 -23.08
C ASP A 316 39.41 -2.02 -22.56
N VAL A 317 39.56 -1.46 -21.36
CA VAL A 317 38.51 -0.68 -20.67
C VAL A 317 38.02 0.51 -21.50
N SER A 318 38.87 1.05 -22.38
CA SER A 318 38.56 2.20 -23.24
C SER A 318 37.96 1.84 -24.61
N SER A 319 37.90 0.54 -24.93
CA SER A 319 37.40 0.04 -26.21
C SER A 319 35.88 0.15 -26.33
N TRP A 320 35.38 0.19 -27.57
CA TRP A 320 33.94 0.14 -27.82
C TRP A 320 33.35 -1.22 -27.44
N GLN A 321 34.15 -2.29 -27.49
CA GLN A 321 33.74 -3.63 -27.09
C GLN A 321 33.42 -3.70 -25.59
N ASN A 322 34.33 -3.18 -24.76
CA ASN A 322 34.08 -3.07 -23.32
C ASN A 322 32.92 -2.11 -23.03
N ALA A 323 32.84 -0.98 -23.75
CA ALA A 323 31.71 -0.06 -23.60
C ALA A 323 30.36 -0.73 -23.88
N LEU A 324 30.27 -1.56 -24.92
CA LEU A 324 29.06 -2.34 -25.22
C LEU A 324 28.76 -3.39 -24.15
N LEU A 325 29.77 -4.12 -23.67
CA LEU A 325 29.61 -5.08 -22.57
C LEU A 325 29.02 -4.42 -21.32
N MET A 326 29.60 -3.28 -20.91
CA MET A 326 29.14 -2.50 -19.75
C MET A 326 27.73 -1.91 -19.91
N LEU A 327 27.22 -1.83 -21.15
CA LEU A 327 25.84 -1.44 -21.44
C LEU A 327 24.87 -2.63 -21.34
N LEU A 328 25.28 -3.80 -21.82
CA LEU A 328 24.49 -5.02 -21.75
C LEU A 328 24.33 -5.48 -20.30
N GLU A 329 25.43 -5.57 -19.54
CA GLU A 329 25.42 -5.91 -18.11
C GLU A 329 26.41 -5.08 -17.29
N THR A 330 26.13 -4.95 -15.99
CA THR A 330 26.92 -4.07 -15.09
C THR A 330 28.03 -4.79 -14.33
N TYR A 331 28.03 -6.11 -14.36
CA TYR A 331 29.06 -6.98 -13.78
C TYR A 331 29.82 -7.67 -14.90
N HIS A 332 31.00 -8.18 -14.59
CA HIS A 332 31.82 -8.90 -15.56
C HIS A 332 31.07 -10.16 -16.01
N VAL A 333 30.74 -10.24 -17.30
CA VAL A 333 30.01 -11.35 -17.90
C VAL A 333 30.83 -12.00 -18.99
N ASN A 334 30.70 -13.31 -19.11
CA ASN A 334 31.19 -14.07 -20.25
C ASN A 334 30.03 -14.28 -21.21
N ILE A 335 30.23 -13.86 -22.46
CA ILE A 335 29.25 -14.08 -23.51
C ILE A 335 29.42 -15.50 -24.04
N THR A 336 28.33 -16.26 -23.99
CA THR A 336 28.24 -17.58 -24.61
C THR A 336 27.22 -17.52 -25.73
N THR A 337 27.66 -17.71 -26.97
CA THR A 337 26.75 -17.76 -28.13
C THR A 337 25.98 -19.08 -28.15
N LEU A 338 24.72 -19.01 -28.58
CA LEU A 338 23.95 -20.20 -28.93
C LEU A 338 24.40 -20.76 -30.28
N ASP A 339 24.27 -22.07 -30.49
CA ASP A 339 24.63 -22.72 -31.77
C ASP A 339 23.87 -22.13 -32.96
N THR A 340 22.62 -21.74 -32.73
CA THR A 340 21.79 -20.96 -33.66
C THR A 340 20.98 -19.93 -32.88
N VAL A 341 20.62 -18.83 -33.53
CA VAL A 341 19.65 -17.89 -32.95
C VAL A 341 18.26 -18.54 -32.94
N ILE A 342 17.58 -18.51 -31.81
CA ILE A 342 16.33 -19.25 -31.60
C ILE A 342 15.20 -18.34 -31.08
N PRO A 343 13.93 -18.70 -31.32
CA PRO A 343 12.79 -18.04 -30.69
C PRO A 343 12.89 -18.04 -29.17
N VAL A 344 12.19 -17.07 -28.56
CA VAL A 344 12.13 -16.95 -27.10
C VAL A 344 11.56 -18.22 -26.43
N ASP A 345 10.53 -18.83 -27.01
CA ASP A 345 9.92 -20.05 -26.45
C ASP A 345 10.92 -21.21 -26.43
N ASP A 346 11.61 -21.46 -27.54
CA ASP A 346 12.63 -22.51 -27.65
C ASP A 346 13.79 -22.31 -26.66
N TYR A 347 14.17 -21.05 -26.38
CA TYR A 347 15.19 -20.74 -25.38
C TYR A 347 14.70 -21.07 -23.96
N LEU A 348 13.47 -20.68 -23.62
CA LEU A 348 12.88 -20.95 -22.30
C LEU A 348 12.59 -22.44 -22.09
N ASP A 349 12.26 -23.19 -23.15
CA ASP A 349 11.99 -24.64 -23.11
C ASP A 349 13.23 -25.49 -22.79
N GLN A 350 14.43 -24.95 -23.01
CA GLN A 350 15.67 -25.64 -22.59
C GLN A 350 15.78 -25.75 -21.07
N ALA A 351 15.12 -24.85 -20.33
CA ALA A 351 15.18 -24.80 -18.89
C ALA A 351 14.02 -25.59 -18.26
N VAL A 352 14.36 -26.78 -17.74
CA VAL A 352 13.43 -27.69 -17.05
C VAL A 352 12.60 -26.92 -16.03
N GLY A 353 11.27 -27.05 -16.11
CA GLY A 353 10.31 -26.52 -15.14
C GLY A 353 10.21 -24.99 -15.06
N PHE A 354 10.98 -24.22 -15.85
CA PHE A 354 10.94 -22.76 -15.79
C PHE A 354 9.59 -22.23 -16.26
N GLN A 355 9.17 -22.57 -17.48
CA GLN A 355 7.88 -22.09 -18.00
C GLN A 355 6.70 -22.60 -17.17
N ASP A 356 6.75 -23.86 -16.74
CA ASP A 356 5.72 -24.48 -15.91
C ASP A 356 5.50 -23.73 -14.59
N ALA A 357 6.57 -23.20 -13.98
CA ALA A 357 6.46 -22.43 -12.75
C ALA A 357 5.64 -21.15 -12.91
N TYR A 358 5.66 -20.53 -14.08
CA TYR A 358 4.95 -19.28 -14.39
C TYR A 358 3.60 -19.51 -15.10
N ASN A 359 3.36 -20.74 -15.58
CA ASN A 359 2.09 -21.13 -16.19
C ASN A 359 1.10 -21.62 -15.11
N ASN A 360 0.63 -20.71 -14.25
CA ASN A 360 -0.32 -21.04 -13.20
C ASN A 360 -1.75 -20.58 -13.56
N PRO A 361 -2.66 -21.48 -14.02
CA PRO A 361 -3.97 -21.10 -14.51
C PRO A 361 -4.81 -20.48 -13.40
N GLY A 362 -5.27 -19.24 -13.59
CA GLY A 362 -6.09 -18.51 -12.62
C GLY A 362 -7.41 -19.23 -12.27
N CYS A 363 -8.15 -18.68 -11.30
CA CYS A 363 -9.45 -19.22 -10.92
C CYS A 363 -10.45 -19.22 -12.09
N SER A 364 -11.36 -20.19 -12.11
CA SER A 364 -12.51 -20.25 -13.02
C SER A 364 -13.81 -20.29 -12.21
N PRO A 365 -14.71 -19.29 -12.30
CA PRO A 365 -14.60 -18.07 -13.12
C PRO A 365 -13.46 -17.16 -12.65
N SER A 366 -12.99 -16.29 -13.56
CA SER A 366 -11.89 -15.37 -13.28
C SER A 366 -12.19 -14.50 -12.06
N ARG A 367 -11.18 -14.37 -11.19
CA ARG A 367 -11.20 -13.47 -10.03
C ARG A 367 -10.28 -12.27 -10.19
N SER A 368 -9.86 -12.00 -11.42
CA SER A 368 -8.99 -10.86 -11.71
C SER A 368 -9.61 -9.55 -11.24
N ILE A 369 -8.77 -8.63 -10.78
CA ILE A 369 -9.15 -7.28 -10.39
C ILE A 369 -9.34 -6.45 -11.67
N VAL A 370 -10.55 -5.98 -11.90
CA VAL A 370 -10.92 -5.22 -13.08
C VAL A 370 -10.56 -3.74 -12.89
N PHE A 371 -9.49 -3.32 -13.55
CA PHE A 371 -8.97 -1.95 -13.55
C PHE A 371 -9.64 -1.15 -14.68
N CYS A 372 -10.41 -0.11 -14.34
CA CYS A 372 -11.01 0.78 -15.33
C CYS A 372 -10.08 1.92 -15.76
N THR A 373 -9.90 2.08 -17.08
CA THR A 373 -9.09 3.13 -17.71
C THR A 373 -9.96 4.06 -18.56
N LYS A 374 -9.54 5.33 -18.69
CA LYS A 374 -10.32 6.39 -19.38
C LYS A 374 -9.71 6.83 -20.72
N SER A 375 -8.64 6.18 -21.19
CA SER A 375 -8.05 6.45 -22.51
C SER A 375 -7.39 5.21 -23.11
N LEU A 376 -7.16 5.22 -24.43
CA LEU A 376 -6.42 4.13 -25.10
C LEU A 376 -4.99 3.98 -24.56
N LEU A 377 -4.34 5.09 -24.22
CA LEU A 377 -2.98 5.06 -23.72
C LEU A 377 -2.90 4.46 -22.31
N GLU A 378 -3.86 4.79 -21.45
CA GLU A 378 -4.00 4.15 -20.14
C GLU A 378 -4.32 2.66 -20.27
N LEU A 379 -5.21 2.27 -21.19
CA LEU A 379 -5.50 0.86 -21.45
C LEU A 379 -4.21 0.11 -21.83
N TYR A 380 -3.41 0.63 -22.76
CA TYR A 380 -2.16 -0.03 -23.14
C TYR A 380 -1.17 -0.15 -21.99
N LYS A 381 -0.96 0.92 -21.20
CA LYS A 381 -0.08 0.84 -20.02
C LYS A 381 -0.62 -0.16 -18.99
N CYS A 382 -1.93 -0.17 -18.77
CA CYS A 382 -2.58 -1.12 -17.87
C CYS A 382 -2.42 -2.56 -18.36
N SER A 383 -2.59 -2.84 -19.65
CA SER A 383 -2.39 -4.18 -20.20
C SER A 383 -0.95 -4.67 -20.02
N TRP A 384 0.06 -3.82 -20.26
CA TRP A 384 1.45 -4.18 -19.97
C TRP A 384 1.70 -4.41 -18.48
N MET A 385 1.09 -3.59 -17.62
CA MET A 385 1.12 -3.77 -16.17
C MET A 385 0.46 -5.09 -15.73
N GLN A 386 -0.66 -5.48 -16.35
CA GLN A 386 -1.35 -6.75 -16.11
C GLN A 386 -0.43 -7.93 -16.42
N GLU A 387 0.19 -7.94 -17.60
CA GLU A 387 1.07 -9.04 -18.03
C GLU A 387 2.30 -9.15 -17.10
N VAL A 388 3.01 -8.04 -16.87
CA VAL A 388 4.22 -8.09 -16.03
C VAL A 388 3.89 -8.42 -14.57
N ALA A 389 2.76 -7.94 -14.04
CA ALA A 389 2.31 -8.30 -12.69
C ALA A 389 2.09 -9.81 -12.55
N SER A 390 1.48 -10.45 -13.55
CA SER A 390 1.30 -11.90 -13.55
C SER A 390 2.62 -12.67 -13.65
N VAL A 391 3.59 -12.22 -14.47
CA VAL A 391 4.93 -12.85 -14.53
C VAL A 391 5.62 -12.80 -13.17
N TYR A 392 5.52 -11.69 -12.43
CA TYR A 392 6.18 -11.57 -11.12
C TYR A 392 5.36 -12.15 -9.95
N GLY A 393 4.21 -12.79 -10.23
CA GLY A 393 3.43 -13.55 -9.25
C GLY A 393 2.42 -12.72 -8.44
N VAL A 394 1.95 -11.59 -8.98
CA VAL A 394 0.86 -10.81 -8.34
C VAL A 394 -0.45 -11.58 -8.43
N GLU A 395 -1.12 -11.75 -7.30
CA GLU A 395 -2.37 -12.50 -7.20
C GLU A 395 -3.38 -11.80 -6.26
N PRO A 396 -4.67 -11.63 -6.64
CA PRO A 396 -5.26 -11.96 -7.94
C PRO A 396 -4.64 -11.14 -9.08
N GLY A 397 -4.67 -11.70 -10.30
CA GLY A 397 -4.21 -11.00 -11.50
C GLY A 397 -5.08 -9.79 -11.82
N LEU A 398 -4.63 -8.95 -12.75
CA LEU A 398 -5.39 -7.79 -13.22
C LEU A 398 -6.19 -8.12 -14.48
N GLN A 399 -7.23 -7.35 -14.73
CA GLN A 399 -7.90 -7.26 -16.03
C GLN A 399 -8.18 -5.79 -16.35
N CYS A 400 -7.68 -5.30 -17.48
CA CYS A 400 -7.86 -3.89 -17.85
C CYS A 400 -9.06 -3.70 -18.79
N ILE A 401 -9.94 -2.76 -18.48
CA ILE A 401 -11.02 -2.31 -19.36
C ILE A 401 -10.88 -0.81 -19.66
N ARG A 402 -11.50 -0.36 -20.74
CA ARG A 402 -11.53 1.05 -21.14
C ARG A 402 -12.94 1.57 -21.27
N THR A 403 -13.18 2.77 -20.78
CA THR A 403 -14.37 3.58 -21.07
C THR A 403 -13.97 4.87 -21.81
N ASP A 404 -14.98 5.66 -22.20
CA ASP A 404 -14.73 6.92 -22.92
C ASP A 404 -14.60 8.13 -21.99
N SER A 405 -14.95 7.98 -20.70
CA SER A 405 -14.83 9.04 -19.71
C SER A 405 -14.63 8.52 -18.29
N LEU A 406 -14.11 9.39 -17.42
CA LEU A 406 -13.96 9.12 -15.99
C LEU A 406 -15.31 8.80 -15.33
N ASP A 407 -16.38 9.50 -15.70
CA ASP A 407 -17.74 9.27 -15.17
C ASP A 407 -18.25 7.87 -15.49
N GLN A 408 -18.02 7.38 -16.71
CA GLN A 408 -18.36 6.00 -17.06
C GLN A 408 -17.55 4.98 -16.26
N CYS A 409 -16.26 5.24 -16.01
CA CYS A 409 -15.47 4.37 -15.15
C CYS A 409 -15.98 4.36 -13.71
N MET A 410 -16.25 5.53 -13.13
CA MET A 410 -16.78 5.63 -11.77
C MET A 410 -18.16 4.94 -11.65
N ALA A 411 -19.01 5.06 -12.67
CA ALA A 411 -20.28 4.35 -12.75
C ALA A 411 -20.10 2.82 -12.80
N LYS A 412 -19.12 2.33 -13.57
CA LYS A 412 -18.79 0.90 -13.64
C LYS A 412 -18.22 0.36 -12.34
N VAL A 413 -17.40 1.14 -11.64
CA VAL A 413 -16.91 0.75 -10.31
C VAL A 413 -18.07 0.69 -9.31
N ARG A 414 -18.97 1.68 -9.35
CA ARG A 414 -20.19 1.67 -8.53
C ARG A 414 -21.05 0.43 -8.78
N SER A 415 -21.29 0.08 -10.05
CA SER A 415 -22.10 -1.08 -10.45
C SER A 415 -21.38 -2.42 -10.32
N LYS A 416 -20.10 -2.44 -9.90
CA LYS A 416 -19.24 -3.63 -9.76
C LYS A 416 -18.91 -4.33 -11.09
N ASP A 417 -19.07 -3.63 -12.21
CA ASP A 417 -18.53 -4.05 -13.52
C ASP A 417 -17.00 -3.85 -13.59
N ALA A 418 -16.48 -2.94 -12.77
CA ALA A 418 -15.07 -2.73 -12.52
C ALA A 418 -14.82 -2.73 -11.00
N ASP A 419 -13.62 -3.08 -10.58
CA ASP A 419 -13.26 -3.10 -9.16
C ASP A 419 -12.68 -1.76 -8.70
N LEU A 420 -11.93 -1.10 -9.58
CA LEU A 420 -11.22 0.12 -9.23
C LEU A 420 -11.02 1.09 -10.39
N VAL A 421 -10.81 2.36 -10.03
CA VAL A 421 -10.45 3.45 -10.95
C VAL A 421 -9.52 4.43 -10.21
N ILE A 422 -8.60 5.06 -10.95
CA ILE A 422 -7.79 6.17 -10.41
C ILE A 422 -8.49 7.50 -10.66
N VAL A 423 -8.61 8.28 -9.58
CA VAL A 423 -9.26 9.59 -9.57
C VAL A 423 -8.29 10.64 -9.03
N ASP A 424 -8.24 11.82 -9.65
CA ASP A 424 -7.41 12.95 -9.22
C ASP A 424 -7.96 13.67 -7.98
N GLN A 425 -7.21 14.65 -7.44
CA GLN A 425 -7.58 15.45 -6.27
C GLN A 425 -8.92 16.17 -6.38
N ASP A 426 -9.31 16.62 -7.57
CA ASP A 426 -10.49 17.47 -7.73
C ASP A 426 -11.77 16.65 -7.97
N ASN A 427 -11.63 15.42 -8.46
CA ASN A 427 -12.76 14.51 -8.66
C ASN A 427 -13.02 13.58 -7.45
N ALA A 428 -12.18 13.63 -6.41
CA ALA A 428 -12.29 12.75 -5.25
C ALA A 428 -13.64 12.86 -4.52
N MET A 429 -14.10 14.08 -4.22
CA MET A 429 -15.40 14.29 -3.57
C MET A 429 -16.57 13.88 -4.47
N ARG A 430 -16.47 14.17 -5.77
CA ARG A 430 -17.48 13.79 -6.75
C ARG A 430 -17.63 12.27 -6.81
N ALA A 431 -16.51 11.54 -6.84
CA ALA A 431 -16.48 10.09 -6.81
C ALA A 431 -17.16 9.53 -5.54
N GLN A 432 -16.94 10.14 -4.38
CA GLN A 432 -17.59 9.71 -3.13
C GLN A 432 -19.10 10.01 -3.14
N ARG A 433 -19.47 11.25 -3.43
CA ARG A 433 -20.86 11.74 -3.33
C ARG A 433 -21.77 11.14 -4.40
N ASP A 434 -21.34 11.19 -5.66
CA ASP A 434 -22.22 10.88 -6.79
C ASP A 434 -22.15 9.40 -7.19
N TYR A 435 -21.03 8.76 -6.91
CA TYR A 435 -20.77 7.37 -7.31
C TYR A 435 -20.63 6.40 -6.14
N GLY A 436 -20.65 6.87 -4.89
CA GLY A 436 -20.53 6.00 -3.72
C GLY A 436 -19.20 5.25 -3.69
N LEU A 437 -18.12 5.91 -4.11
CA LEU A 437 -16.77 5.35 -4.10
C LEU A 437 -15.99 5.78 -2.85
N ARG A 438 -14.92 5.06 -2.53
CA ARG A 438 -13.94 5.45 -1.49
C ARG A 438 -12.53 5.11 -1.89
N SER A 439 -11.59 5.88 -1.36
CA SER A 439 -10.16 5.67 -1.55
C SER A 439 -9.68 4.46 -0.75
N ILE A 440 -8.69 3.75 -1.29
CA ILE A 440 -7.95 2.71 -0.56
C ILE A 440 -6.44 2.97 -0.55
N LEU A 441 -5.91 3.57 -1.61
CA LEU A 441 -4.49 3.85 -1.80
C LEU A 441 -4.32 5.21 -2.48
N HIS A 442 -3.26 5.89 -2.12
CA HIS A 442 -2.93 7.24 -2.57
C HIS A 442 -1.54 7.27 -3.20
N GLU A 443 -1.41 8.05 -4.26
CA GLU A 443 -0.12 8.38 -4.84
C GLU A 443 0.65 9.26 -3.85
N TYR A 444 1.81 8.80 -3.39
CA TYR A 444 2.66 9.54 -2.45
C TYR A 444 4.00 9.89 -3.07
N SER A 445 4.47 11.10 -2.76
CA SER A 445 5.82 11.58 -3.01
C SER A 445 6.35 12.33 -1.81
N SER A 446 7.64 12.15 -1.49
CA SER A 446 8.36 12.95 -0.51
C SER A 446 8.59 14.39 -0.97
N SER A 447 8.70 14.62 -2.28
CA SER A 447 8.83 15.96 -2.88
C SER A 447 7.53 16.74 -2.78
N ALA A 448 7.60 17.93 -2.19
CA ALA A 448 6.50 18.88 -2.14
C ALA A 448 5.99 19.29 -3.55
N LEU A 449 6.84 19.24 -4.59
CA LEU A 449 6.38 19.57 -5.95
C LEU A 449 5.44 18.51 -6.55
N HIS A 450 5.39 17.31 -5.97
CA HIS A 450 4.50 16.23 -6.43
C HIS A 450 3.41 15.92 -5.39
N LYS A 451 3.19 16.85 -4.46
CA LYS A 451 2.02 16.90 -3.57
C LYS A 451 1.12 18.05 -4.05
N TYR A 452 -0.20 17.91 -3.90
CA TYR A 452 -1.10 19.02 -4.16
C TYR A 452 -1.16 19.96 -2.95
N LEU A 453 -0.12 20.80 -2.76
CA LEU A 453 -0.09 21.81 -1.69
C LEU A 453 -0.88 23.04 -2.09
N ILE A 454 -1.88 23.40 -1.28
CA ILE A 454 -2.83 24.47 -1.62
C ILE A 454 -2.38 25.78 -1.00
N VAL A 455 -2.08 26.76 -1.86
CA VAL A 455 -1.60 28.08 -1.46
C VAL A 455 -2.60 29.17 -1.87
N ALA A 456 -2.69 30.24 -1.08
CA ALA A 456 -3.39 31.45 -1.49
C ALA A 456 -2.42 32.39 -2.19
N VAL A 457 -2.71 32.77 -3.43
CA VAL A 457 -1.90 33.68 -4.24
C VAL A 457 -2.63 35.01 -4.37
N VAL A 458 -1.90 36.10 -4.13
CA VAL A 458 -2.41 37.48 -4.21
C VAL A 458 -1.39 38.38 -4.88
N SER A 459 -1.84 39.53 -5.38
CA SER A 459 -0.93 40.60 -5.81
C SER A 459 -0.16 41.19 -4.62
N ARG A 460 1.14 41.45 -4.79
CA ARG A 460 1.97 42.13 -3.78
C ARG A 460 1.38 43.50 -3.51
N GLY A 461 1.33 43.87 -2.23
CA GLY A 461 0.72 45.11 -1.80
C GLY A 461 -0.80 45.06 -1.66
N ALA A 462 -1.45 43.89 -1.75
CA ALA A 462 -2.88 43.72 -1.52
C ALA A 462 -3.38 44.16 -0.12
N GLY A 463 -2.48 44.49 0.82
CA GLY A 463 -2.82 45.02 2.13
C GLY A 463 -3.45 44.02 3.10
N LEU A 464 -3.44 42.72 2.76
CA LEU A 464 -3.99 41.64 3.58
C LEU A 464 -3.02 41.31 4.73
N ARG A 465 -3.55 41.27 5.95
CA ARG A 465 -2.79 41.00 7.19
C ARG A 465 -3.21 39.69 7.84
N SER A 466 -4.46 39.29 7.67
CA SER A 466 -5.03 38.06 8.22
C SER A 466 -6.08 37.47 7.28
N GLY A 467 -6.38 36.20 7.45
CA GLY A 467 -7.39 35.49 6.66
C GLY A 467 -8.78 36.10 6.78
N TYR A 468 -9.07 36.81 7.87
CA TYR A 468 -10.31 37.58 8.02
C TYR A 468 -10.46 38.70 6.98
N ASP A 469 -9.34 39.23 6.47
CA ASP A 469 -9.34 40.30 5.45
C ASP A 469 -9.78 39.81 4.07
N LEU A 470 -9.90 38.48 3.89
CA LEU A 470 -10.45 37.85 2.69
C LEU A 470 -11.98 37.89 2.65
N ARG A 471 -12.65 38.31 3.73
CA ARG A 471 -14.10 38.40 3.78
C ARG A 471 -14.63 39.38 2.74
N ASN A 472 -15.65 38.99 1.99
CA ASN A 472 -16.27 39.70 0.87
C ASN A 472 -15.31 40.02 -0.30
N ARG A 473 -14.10 39.47 -0.30
CA ARG A 473 -13.18 39.58 -1.45
C ARG A 473 -13.60 38.61 -2.55
N ARG A 474 -13.18 38.92 -3.79
CA ARG A 474 -13.38 38.03 -4.93
C ARG A 474 -12.29 36.97 -4.91
N ALA A 475 -12.68 35.70 -4.98
CA ALA A 475 -11.76 34.57 -4.98
C ALA A 475 -11.91 33.73 -6.25
N CYS A 476 -10.82 33.05 -6.63
CA CYS A 476 -10.82 32.09 -7.72
C CYS A 476 -10.31 30.73 -7.29
N PHE A 477 -11.12 29.71 -7.60
CA PHE A 477 -10.85 28.31 -7.30
C PHE A 477 -10.75 27.50 -8.61
N PRO A 478 -9.86 26.49 -8.68
CA PRO A 478 -9.74 25.60 -9.82
C PRO A 478 -11.06 24.92 -10.19
N GLN A 479 -11.80 24.47 -9.19
CA GLN A 479 -13.06 23.76 -9.36
C GLN A 479 -13.90 23.85 -8.08
N TYR A 480 -15.22 23.96 -8.24
CA TYR A 480 -16.16 23.80 -7.13
C TYR A 480 -16.11 22.36 -6.60
N GLU A 481 -16.02 22.20 -5.28
CA GLU A 481 -15.78 20.90 -4.62
C GLU A 481 -14.47 20.19 -5.04
N GLY A 482 -13.54 20.94 -5.65
CA GLY A 482 -12.17 20.49 -5.85
C GLY A 482 -11.35 20.56 -4.57
N ALA A 483 -10.11 20.07 -4.60
CA ALA A 483 -9.25 19.98 -3.42
C ALA A 483 -8.98 21.34 -2.78
N ALA A 484 -8.72 22.37 -3.60
CA ALA A 484 -8.48 23.74 -3.12
C ALA A 484 -9.71 24.35 -2.43
N HIS A 485 -10.90 24.14 -3.01
CA HIS A 485 -12.17 24.60 -2.45
C HIS A 485 -12.41 24.00 -1.06
N ILE A 486 -12.24 22.68 -0.94
CA ILE A 486 -12.43 21.94 0.30
C ILE A 486 -11.43 22.37 1.37
N ALA A 487 -10.15 22.54 1.03
CA ALA A 487 -9.13 22.98 1.98
C ALA A 487 -9.46 24.36 2.57
N VAL A 488 -9.94 25.28 1.73
CA VAL A 488 -10.36 26.61 2.18
C VAL A 488 -11.62 26.51 3.04
N MET A 489 -12.64 25.77 2.60
CA MET A 489 -13.85 25.53 3.40
C MET A 489 -13.52 24.96 4.79
N THR A 490 -12.68 23.92 4.86
CA THR A 490 -12.22 23.29 6.10
C THR A 490 -11.43 24.26 6.95
N SER A 491 -10.55 25.08 6.35
CA SER A 491 -9.77 26.05 7.10
C SER A 491 -10.62 27.19 7.66
N LEU A 492 -11.61 27.67 6.92
CA LEU A 492 -12.58 28.67 7.40
C LEU A 492 -13.40 28.11 8.58
N ARG A 493 -13.83 26.85 8.48
CA ARG A 493 -14.55 26.14 9.54
C ARG A 493 -13.69 25.97 10.81
N ASN A 494 -12.44 25.53 10.64
CA ASN A 494 -11.50 25.34 11.76
C ASN A 494 -11.16 26.64 12.51
N HIS A 495 -11.29 27.79 11.85
CA HIS A 495 -11.11 29.11 12.47
C HIS A 495 -12.42 29.75 12.95
N SER A 496 -13.50 28.97 13.02
CA SER A 496 -14.82 29.40 13.51
C SER A 496 -15.38 30.62 12.77
N ILE A 497 -15.10 30.72 11.47
CA ILE A 497 -15.52 31.85 10.63
C ILE A 497 -16.98 31.65 10.21
N GLY A 498 -17.92 32.03 11.08
CA GLY A 498 -19.37 32.18 10.87
C GLY A 498 -20.00 31.48 9.64
N ASN A 499 -20.75 32.23 8.83
CA ASN A 499 -21.32 31.71 7.59
C ASN A 499 -20.24 31.60 6.51
N VAL A 500 -19.64 30.41 6.41
CA VAL A 500 -18.56 30.11 5.47
C VAL A 500 -19.03 30.30 4.03
N GLN A 501 -20.25 29.87 3.66
CA GLN A 501 -20.74 29.94 2.27
C GLN A 501 -20.78 31.38 1.72
N ASN A 502 -20.99 32.37 2.60
CA ASN A 502 -21.03 33.79 2.25
C ASN A 502 -19.73 34.52 2.65
N PHE A 503 -18.64 33.78 2.85
CA PHE A 503 -17.37 34.38 3.25
C PHE A 503 -16.74 35.19 2.11
N PHE A 504 -16.68 34.64 0.90
CA PHE A 504 -16.22 35.36 -0.30
C PHE A 504 -17.39 36.05 -1.01
N SER A 505 -17.06 37.00 -1.89
CA SER A 505 -18.03 37.68 -2.75
C SER A 505 -18.82 36.69 -3.62
N GLU A 506 -20.10 36.96 -3.89
CA GLU A 506 -20.93 36.20 -4.85
C GLU A 506 -20.30 36.14 -6.25
N SER A 507 -19.47 37.12 -6.60
CA SER A 507 -18.75 37.16 -7.88
C SER A 507 -17.50 36.28 -7.94
N SER A 508 -17.21 35.51 -6.88
CA SER A 508 -16.08 34.58 -6.83
C SER A 508 -16.30 33.37 -7.73
N CYS A 509 -15.28 33.01 -8.51
CA CYS A 509 -15.35 31.87 -9.42
C CYS A 509 -15.23 30.55 -8.68
N ASN A 510 -16.07 29.58 -9.05
CA ASN A 510 -16.03 28.21 -8.54
C ASN A 510 -16.15 28.12 -7.00
N TRP A 511 -16.73 29.16 -6.36
CA TRP A 511 -16.96 29.19 -4.92
C TRP A 511 -18.29 28.53 -4.53
N LYS A 512 -19.36 28.83 -5.30
CA LYS A 512 -20.68 28.20 -5.20
C LYS A 512 -20.98 27.43 -6.47
N SER A 513 -21.85 26.44 -6.39
CA SER A 513 -22.34 25.72 -7.58
C SER A 513 -23.01 26.63 -8.61
N THR A 514 -23.55 27.77 -8.17
CA THR A 514 -24.19 28.79 -9.01
C THR A 514 -23.23 29.87 -9.51
N SER A 515 -21.98 29.90 -9.02
CA SER A 515 -20.97 30.89 -9.44
C SER A 515 -20.62 30.66 -10.91
N ARG A 516 -21.18 31.47 -11.80
CA ARG A 516 -20.89 31.39 -13.24
C ARG A 516 -19.61 32.15 -13.56
N CYS A 517 -18.52 31.41 -13.81
CA CYS A 517 -17.31 31.95 -14.42
C CYS A 517 -17.06 31.32 -15.78
N SER A 518 -16.23 32.01 -16.58
CA SER A 518 -15.78 31.48 -17.86
C SER A 518 -15.00 30.17 -17.63
N ALA A 519 -15.24 29.15 -18.46
CA ALA A 519 -14.49 27.89 -18.43
C ALA A 519 -12.97 28.08 -18.61
N VAL A 520 -12.55 29.26 -19.12
CA VAL A 520 -11.15 29.67 -19.21
C VAL A 520 -10.50 29.84 -17.83
N TYR A 521 -11.28 29.96 -16.75
CA TYR A 521 -10.82 30.06 -15.36
C TYR A 521 -10.86 28.74 -14.58
N ASP A 522 -11.20 27.62 -15.23
CA ASP A 522 -11.18 26.30 -14.60
C ASP A 522 -9.75 25.73 -14.52
N GLY A 523 -9.52 24.90 -13.51
CA GLY A 523 -8.21 24.35 -13.18
C GLY A 523 -7.25 25.36 -12.54
N ASP A 524 -6.11 24.89 -12.03
CA ASP A 524 -5.12 25.75 -11.36
C ASP A 524 -4.63 26.90 -12.25
N ASP A 525 -4.34 26.60 -13.53
CA ASP A 525 -3.91 27.63 -14.50
C ASP A 525 -5.01 28.65 -14.77
N GLY A 526 -6.27 28.21 -14.82
CA GLY A 526 -7.42 29.09 -14.99
C GLY A 526 -7.65 29.98 -13.78
N ALA A 527 -7.54 29.44 -12.56
CA ALA A 527 -7.66 30.21 -11.33
C ALA A 527 -6.55 31.27 -11.20
N MET A 528 -5.31 30.95 -11.60
CA MET A 528 -4.23 31.92 -11.71
C MET A 528 -4.50 32.98 -12.78
N ARG A 529 -5.05 32.58 -13.94
CA ARG A 529 -5.43 33.52 -15.00
C ARG A 529 -6.55 34.47 -14.55
N CYS A 530 -7.50 33.98 -13.76
CA CYS A 530 -8.53 34.83 -13.14
C CYS A 530 -7.92 35.94 -12.25
N LEU A 531 -6.89 35.60 -11.45
CA LEU A 531 -6.16 36.59 -10.66
C LEU A 531 -5.39 37.57 -11.56
N GLN A 532 -4.76 37.07 -12.63
CA GLN A 532 -4.02 37.86 -13.61
C GLN A 532 -4.91 38.88 -14.33
N ASP A 533 -6.13 38.49 -14.69
CA ASP A 533 -7.11 39.32 -15.40
C ASP A 533 -7.82 40.33 -14.47
N GLY A 534 -7.53 40.32 -13.16
CA GLY A 534 -8.15 41.21 -12.17
C GLY A 534 -9.60 40.85 -11.82
N VAL A 535 -10.04 39.65 -12.21
CA VAL A 535 -11.40 39.13 -11.92
C VAL A 535 -11.55 38.80 -10.43
N ALA A 536 -10.48 38.35 -9.78
CA ALA A 536 -10.43 38.09 -8.35
C ALA A 536 -9.27 38.81 -7.66
N ASP A 537 -9.36 38.92 -6.34
CA ASP A 537 -8.34 39.50 -5.47
C ASP A 537 -7.39 38.42 -4.90
N VAL A 538 -7.82 37.16 -4.91
CA VAL A 538 -7.08 35.98 -4.45
C VAL A 538 -7.38 34.76 -5.32
N ALA A 539 -6.36 33.94 -5.58
CA ALA A 539 -6.52 32.61 -6.19
C ALA A 539 -6.00 31.52 -5.24
N PHE A 540 -6.72 30.40 -5.16
CA PHE A 540 -6.33 29.24 -4.35
C PHE A 540 -5.89 28.10 -5.25
N VAL A 541 -4.59 27.86 -5.36
CA VAL A 541 -4.02 26.95 -6.37
C VAL A 541 -2.93 26.06 -5.80
N SER A 542 -2.50 25.07 -6.58
CA SER A 542 -1.31 24.28 -6.25
C SER A 542 -0.02 25.14 -6.22
N TYR A 543 0.86 24.84 -5.26
CA TYR A 543 2.18 25.45 -5.15
C TYR A 543 3.03 25.26 -6.43
N GLU A 544 2.91 24.09 -7.07
CA GLU A 544 3.58 23.80 -8.33
C GLU A 544 3.16 24.81 -9.42
N THR A 545 1.86 25.05 -9.58
CA THR A 545 1.34 26.01 -10.56
C THR A 545 1.81 27.43 -10.27
N TYR A 546 1.75 27.86 -9.00
CA TYR A 546 2.31 29.16 -8.59
C TYR A 546 3.78 29.30 -8.97
N LYS A 547 4.62 28.29 -8.70
CA LYS A 547 6.04 28.30 -9.08
C LYS A 547 6.23 28.34 -10.60
N ARG A 548 5.50 27.52 -11.34
CA ARG A 548 5.60 27.45 -12.80
C ARG A 548 5.24 28.78 -13.43
N MET A 549 4.15 29.40 -13.00
CA MET A 549 3.67 30.66 -13.56
C MET A 549 4.53 31.85 -13.14
N THR A 550 5.07 31.89 -11.92
CA THR A 550 5.97 32.98 -11.50
C THR A 550 7.36 32.93 -12.16
N ASN A 551 7.84 31.74 -12.54
CA ASN A 551 9.11 31.56 -13.25
C ASN A 551 9.01 31.77 -14.77
N ALA A 552 7.80 31.80 -15.34
CA ALA A 552 7.60 32.02 -16.77
C ALA A 552 8.06 33.43 -17.19
N SER A 553 8.71 33.55 -18.35
CA SER A 553 9.35 34.78 -18.84
C SER A 553 8.40 35.98 -18.98
N HIS A 554 7.10 35.72 -19.21
CA HIS A 554 6.03 36.73 -19.29
C HIS A 554 5.51 37.20 -17.93
N ALA A 555 5.85 36.53 -16.82
CA ALA A 555 5.40 36.88 -15.47
C ALA A 555 6.25 37.97 -14.80
N LYS A 556 7.34 38.42 -15.43
CA LYS A 556 8.19 39.53 -14.92
C LYS A 556 7.46 40.87 -14.74
N GLN A 557 6.25 41.02 -15.28
CA GLN A 557 5.38 42.19 -15.07
C GLN A 557 4.36 42.01 -13.92
N GLN A 558 4.14 40.79 -13.43
CA GLN A 558 3.11 40.48 -12.43
C GLN A 558 3.76 40.21 -11.07
N ASN A 559 3.45 41.06 -10.10
CA ASN A 559 4.08 41.05 -8.78
C ASN A 559 3.25 40.18 -7.80
N TRP A 560 3.21 38.85 -7.97
CA TRP A 560 2.44 37.96 -7.07
C TRP A 560 3.21 37.52 -5.83
N THR A 561 2.49 37.11 -4.78
CA THR A 561 3.05 36.50 -3.57
C THR A 561 2.07 35.51 -2.95
N ILE A 562 2.61 34.54 -2.21
CA ILE A 562 1.80 33.66 -1.35
C ILE A 562 1.34 34.47 -0.14
N PHE A 563 0.05 34.40 0.17
CA PHE A 563 -0.58 34.96 1.35
C PHE A 563 -0.79 33.88 2.42
N CYS A 564 -0.55 34.26 3.68
CA CYS A 564 -0.73 33.40 4.85
C CYS A 564 -1.97 33.83 5.65
N PRO A 565 -3.16 33.29 5.34
CA PRO A 565 -4.38 33.74 5.97
C PRO A 565 -4.48 33.33 7.45
N PHE A 566 -4.09 32.11 7.81
CA PHE A 566 -4.48 31.55 9.11
C PHE A 566 -3.32 31.16 10.04
N ASN A 567 -2.05 31.21 9.60
CA ASN A 567 -0.88 30.89 10.43
C ASN A 567 0.33 31.77 10.07
N LYS A 568 1.23 32.02 11.03
CA LYS A 568 2.60 32.51 10.76
C LYS A 568 3.47 31.32 10.33
N PRO A 569 4.40 31.46 9.37
CA PRO A 569 5.29 30.38 8.96
C PRO A 569 6.09 29.85 10.16
N VAL A 570 6.03 28.54 10.40
CA VAL A 570 6.84 27.88 11.43
C VAL A 570 8.26 27.73 10.89
N LYS A 571 9.11 28.72 11.18
CA LYS A 571 10.51 28.94 10.73
C LYS A 571 10.66 29.94 9.57
N HIS A 572 11.77 30.69 9.60
CA HIS A 572 12.26 31.45 8.45
C HIS A 572 12.39 30.49 7.26
N ASN A 573 11.66 30.77 6.17
CA ASN A 573 11.56 29.98 4.93
C ASN A 573 10.59 28.78 4.91
N ALA A 574 9.69 28.59 5.88
CA ALA A 574 8.62 27.60 5.74
C ALA A 574 7.56 28.04 4.73
N LEU A 575 7.23 27.17 3.78
CA LEU A 575 6.14 27.38 2.82
C LEU A 575 4.80 27.41 3.57
N CYS A 576 3.95 28.35 3.20
CA CYS A 576 2.66 28.58 3.82
C CYS A 576 1.53 28.04 2.94
N TYR A 577 0.73 27.12 3.46
CA TYR A 577 -0.31 26.43 2.71
C TYR A 577 -1.47 26.02 3.64
N PHE A 578 -2.64 25.77 3.06
CA PHE A 578 -3.87 25.39 3.79
C PHE A 578 -3.84 23.92 4.24
N GLY A 579 -3.20 23.10 3.43
CA GLY A 579 -3.04 21.66 3.60
C GLY A 579 -2.52 21.09 2.28
N TRP A 580 -2.31 19.78 2.24
CA TRP A 580 -2.03 19.10 0.98
C TRP A 580 -2.82 17.80 0.87
N THR A 581 -3.06 17.38 -0.37
CA THR A 581 -3.64 16.08 -0.68
C THR A 581 -2.85 15.40 -1.79
N SER A 582 -3.13 14.12 -2.00
CA SER A 582 -2.52 13.35 -3.10
C SER A 582 -3.09 13.80 -4.45
N LEU A 583 -2.24 13.82 -5.48
CA LEU A 583 -2.65 14.13 -6.86
C LEU A 583 -3.51 13.02 -7.48
N GLY A 584 -3.46 11.80 -6.95
CA GLY A 584 -4.27 10.69 -7.45
C GLY A 584 -4.47 9.59 -6.42
N ARG A 585 -5.61 8.91 -6.52
CA ARG A 585 -6.01 7.88 -5.56
C ARG A 585 -6.78 6.78 -6.25
N ILE A 586 -6.54 5.56 -5.78
CA ILE A 586 -7.27 4.37 -6.21
C ILE A 586 -8.58 4.32 -5.44
N MET A 587 -9.68 4.37 -6.18
CA MET A 587 -11.04 4.37 -5.66
C MET A 587 -11.73 3.04 -5.97
N ILE A 588 -12.44 2.50 -4.99
CA ILE A 588 -13.29 1.30 -5.09
C ILE A 588 -14.72 1.63 -4.69
N SER A 589 -15.68 0.75 -4.96
CA SER A 589 -17.06 0.91 -4.47
C SER A 589 -17.14 0.85 -2.95
N ASN A 590 -17.99 1.69 -2.32
CA ASN A 590 -18.28 1.60 -0.88
C ASN A 590 -18.87 0.25 -0.49
N GLU A 591 -19.56 -0.42 -1.42
CA GLU A 591 -20.16 -1.73 -1.21
C GLU A 591 -19.17 -2.90 -1.40
N THR A 592 -17.89 -2.62 -1.65
CA THR A 592 -16.87 -3.67 -1.80
C THR A 592 -16.64 -4.35 -0.45
N ILE A 593 -16.83 -5.68 -0.42
CA ILE A 593 -16.62 -6.50 0.77
C ILE A 593 -15.15 -6.51 1.20
N ALA A 594 -14.89 -6.73 2.50
CA ALA A 594 -13.55 -6.68 3.09
C ALA A 594 -12.53 -7.59 2.38
N ARG A 595 -12.93 -8.83 2.03
CA ARG A 595 -12.06 -9.76 1.29
C ARG A 595 -11.59 -9.16 -0.04
N ARG A 596 -12.52 -8.67 -0.86
CA ARG A 596 -12.21 -8.10 -2.18
C ARG A 596 -11.39 -6.82 -2.05
N GLN A 597 -11.65 -6.00 -1.03
CA GLN A 597 -10.81 -4.86 -0.71
C GLN A 597 -9.36 -5.29 -0.38
N ASN A 598 -9.18 -6.33 0.44
CA ASN A 598 -7.85 -6.83 0.79
C ASN A 598 -7.12 -7.40 -0.43
N GLU A 599 -7.82 -8.11 -1.32
CA GLU A 599 -7.27 -8.57 -2.60
C GLU A 599 -6.76 -7.39 -3.44
N ILE A 600 -7.58 -6.35 -3.62
CA ILE A 600 -7.21 -5.15 -4.38
C ILE A 600 -6.02 -4.44 -3.72
N TYR A 601 -6.08 -4.24 -2.40
CA TYR A 601 -5.04 -3.56 -1.65
C TYR A 601 -3.69 -4.28 -1.78
N ASN A 602 -3.67 -5.60 -1.54
CA ASN A 602 -2.46 -6.40 -1.58
C ASN A 602 -1.89 -6.48 -3.00
N ALA A 603 -2.72 -6.74 -4.02
CA ALA A 603 -2.26 -6.78 -5.41
C ALA A 603 -1.64 -5.44 -5.85
N MET A 604 -2.29 -4.31 -5.56
CA MET A 604 -1.75 -2.99 -5.91
C MET A 604 -0.49 -2.63 -5.11
N LYS A 605 -0.38 -3.08 -3.85
CA LYS A 605 0.85 -2.90 -3.05
C LYS A 605 1.99 -3.79 -3.52
N ASP A 606 1.72 -5.00 -4.00
CA ASP A 606 2.74 -5.84 -4.63
C ASP A 606 3.22 -5.25 -5.95
N ILE A 607 2.31 -4.72 -6.78
CA ILE A 607 2.67 -3.99 -8.01
C ILE A 607 3.55 -2.77 -7.69
N ASP A 608 3.17 -1.95 -6.70
CA ASP A 608 4.01 -0.85 -6.21
C ASP A 608 5.37 -1.34 -5.69
N LYS A 609 5.38 -2.45 -4.96
CA LYS A 609 6.61 -3.02 -4.41
C LYS A 609 7.55 -3.55 -5.50
N LEU A 610 7.01 -4.12 -6.57
CA LEU A 610 7.78 -4.68 -7.67
C LEU A 610 8.27 -3.60 -8.65
N PHE A 611 7.41 -2.63 -8.97
CA PHE A 611 7.59 -1.72 -10.11
C PHE A 611 7.61 -0.23 -9.74
N GLY A 612 7.41 0.12 -8.46
CA GLY A 612 7.48 1.49 -7.95
C GLY A 612 8.91 1.99 -7.69
N ARG A 613 9.09 3.30 -7.48
CA ARG A 613 10.42 3.94 -7.41
C ARG A 613 11.23 3.60 -6.16
N LYS A 614 10.57 3.30 -5.04
CA LYS A 614 11.25 3.10 -3.74
C LYS A 614 12.00 1.77 -3.63
N ASN A 615 11.78 0.82 -4.56
CA ASN A 615 12.35 -0.53 -4.53
C ASN A 615 13.29 -0.81 -5.70
N GLY A 616 14.32 0.04 -5.82
CA GLY A 616 15.23 0.22 -6.97
C GLY A 616 16.09 -0.96 -7.46
N LEU A 617 15.57 -2.19 -7.52
CA LEU A 617 16.20 -3.33 -8.21
C LEU A 617 15.25 -4.05 -9.19
N LYS A 618 13.93 -3.99 -9.00
CA LYS A 618 12.93 -4.59 -9.93
C LYS A 618 12.14 -3.57 -10.76
N ALA A 619 12.19 -2.30 -10.37
CA ALA A 619 11.61 -1.18 -11.13
C ALA A 619 12.26 -0.98 -12.52
N GLU A 620 13.40 -1.62 -12.79
CA GLU A 620 14.02 -1.64 -14.12
C GLU A 620 13.26 -2.53 -15.11
N ALA A 621 12.43 -3.48 -14.64
CA ALA A 621 11.61 -4.30 -15.51
C ALA A 621 10.52 -3.46 -16.17
N PHE A 622 9.70 -2.80 -15.33
CA PHE A 622 8.57 -1.98 -15.74
C PHE A 622 8.48 -0.75 -14.85
N ASN A 623 8.37 0.43 -15.47
CA ASN A 623 8.24 1.70 -14.76
C ASN A 623 6.77 2.01 -14.51
N LEU A 624 6.29 1.72 -13.30
CA LEU A 624 4.89 1.91 -12.92
C LEU A 624 4.44 3.37 -13.05
N TYR A 625 5.26 4.29 -12.54
CA TYR A 625 4.89 5.71 -12.41
C TYR A 625 5.37 6.57 -13.57
N GLY A 626 6.43 6.18 -14.27
CA GLY A 626 7.03 6.98 -15.32
C GLY A 626 6.17 7.14 -16.58
N MET A 627 6.72 7.92 -17.50
CA MET A 627 6.15 8.16 -18.82
C MET A 627 5.87 6.84 -19.55
N PHE A 628 4.86 6.85 -20.41
CA PHE A 628 4.53 5.72 -21.26
C PHE A 628 4.33 6.19 -22.71
N ASP A 629 5.09 5.62 -23.64
CA ASP A 629 5.08 6.00 -25.06
C ASP A 629 5.23 7.52 -25.30
N GLY A 630 6.14 8.15 -24.54
CA GLY A 630 6.45 9.57 -24.66
C GLY A 630 5.43 10.53 -24.04
N ARG A 631 4.47 10.01 -23.26
CA ARG A 631 3.48 10.82 -22.54
C ARG A 631 3.65 10.64 -21.03
N SER A 632 3.59 11.75 -20.32
CA SER A 632 3.58 11.81 -18.85
C SER A 632 2.21 11.52 -18.27
N ASP A 633 2.18 11.15 -16.99
CA ASP A 633 0.97 11.01 -16.17
C ASP A 633 -0.04 9.99 -16.72
N VAL A 634 0.45 8.89 -17.29
CA VAL A 634 -0.38 7.81 -17.81
C VAL A 634 -0.69 6.82 -16.68
N VAL A 635 -1.99 6.69 -16.35
CA VAL A 635 -2.55 5.93 -15.21
C VAL A 635 -2.21 6.55 -13.85
N PHE A 636 -0.92 6.74 -13.55
CA PHE A 636 -0.39 7.39 -12.35
C PHE A 636 0.40 8.63 -12.72
N LYS A 637 0.60 9.54 -11.77
CA LYS A 637 1.46 10.70 -11.90
C LYS A 637 2.93 10.32 -11.94
N ASP A 638 3.69 10.98 -12.82
CA ASP A 638 5.12 10.73 -13.00
C ASP A 638 5.90 10.97 -11.70
N GLY A 639 5.48 11.94 -10.89
CA GLY A 639 6.12 12.29 -9.62
C GLY A 639 5.94 11.26 -8.49
N THR A 640 5.13 10.22 -8.68
CA THR A 640 4.78 9.27 -7.62
C THR A 640 5.95 8.36 -7.24
N GLU A 641 6.16 8.17 -5.94
CA GLU A 641 7.23 7.33 -5.38
C GLU A 641 6.71 5.99 -4.87
N SER A 642 5.49 5.98 -4.30
CA SER A 642 4.87 4.79 -3.70
C SER A 642 3.35 4.95 -3.57
N LEU A 643 2.63 3.84 -3.45
CA LEU A 643 1.22 3.82 -3.03
C LEU A 643 1.10 3.68 -1.51
N ARG A 644 0.32 4.58 -0.89
CA ARG A 644 0.10 4.60 0.56
C ARG A 644 -1.38 4.58 0.93
N SER A 645 -1.71 3.77 1.92
CA SER A 645 -2.98 3.85 2.63
C SER A 645 -3.13 5.19 3.34
N ARG A 646 -4.36 5.57 3.66
CA ARG A 646 -4.63 6.77 4.46
C ARG A 646 -3.86 6.77 5.78
N GLN A 647 -3.80 5.63 6.48
CA GLN A 647 -3.07 5.50 7.74
C GLN A 647 -1.57 5.75 7.55
N GLU A 648 -0.98 5.26 6.46
CA GLU A 648 0.44 5.52 6.13
C GLU A 648 0.69 6.99 5.76
N MET A 649 -0.29 7.69 5.17
CA MET A 649 -0.22 9.13 4.89
C MET A 649 -0.26 9.93 6.20
N MET A 650 -1.20 9.63 7.09
CA MET A 650 -1.40 10.35 8.36
C MET A 650 -0.28 10.14 9.39
N ARG A 651 0.49 9.05 9.28
CA ARG A 651 1.67 8.81 10.14
C ARG A 651 2.78 9.83 9.90
N ASP A 652 2.80 10.52 8.76
CA ASP A 652 3.68 11.66 8.53
C ASP A 652 3.13 12.88 9.29
N LYS A 653 3.34 12.89 10.62
CA LYS A 653 2.81 13.91 11.55
C LYS A 653 3.28 15.35 11.23
N SER A 654 4.13 15.52 10.22
CA SER A 654 4.87 16.75 9.95
C SER A 654 4.30 17.64 8.85
N ASP A 655 3.28 17.22 8.10
CA ASP A 655 3.05 17.83 6.78
C ASP A 655 1.66 18.39 6.48
N GLY A 656 0.63 18.24 7.33
CA GLY A 656 -0.69 18.85 7.08
C GLY A 656 -1.47 18.19 5.94
N PHE A 657 -1.33 16.87 5.78
CA PHE A 657 -2.17 16.08 4.89
C PHE A 657 -3.63 16.20 5.30
N PHE A 658 -4.52 16.44 4.35
CA PHE A 658 -5.94 16.29 4.55
C PHE A 658 -6.53 15.46 3.42
N GLU A 659 -7.50 14.63 3.80
CA GLU A 659 -8.31 13.89 2.85
C GLU A 659 -9.65 14.60 2.71
N PRO A 660 -10.14 14.83 1.48
CA PRO A 660 -11.52 15.16 1.25
C PRO A 660 -12.41 14.03 1.78
N GLU A 661 -12.91 14.16 3.01
CA GLU A 661 -13.83 13.20 3.61
C GLU A 661 -15.29 13.60 3.39
N THR A 662 -16.14 12.58 3.30
CA THR A 662 -17.57 12.59 2.96
C THR A 662 -18.40 13.74 3.53
N VAL A 663 -19.48 14.05 2.81
CA VAL A 663 -20.60 14.94 3.19
C VAL A 663 -21.17 14.65 4.59
N THR A 664 -21.03 13.45 5.12
CA THR A 664 -21.39 13.09 6.50
C THR A 664 -20.66 13.96 7.54
N GLN A 665 -19.37 14.27 7.33
CA GLN A 665 -18.65 15.25 8.16
C GLN A 665 -19.01 16.70 7.82
N LEU A 666 -19.47 17.01 6.60
CA LEU A 666 -19.99 18.36 6.30
C LEU A 666 -21.33 18.62 6.99
N HIS A 667 -22.15 17.60 7.23
CA HIS A 667 -23.33 17.65 8.10
C HIS A 667 -22.95 17.72 9.58
N ASP A 668 -21.89 17.02 10.02
CA ASP A 668 -21.36 17.18 11.39
C ASP A 668 -20.82 18.60 11.66
N VAL A 669 -20.24 19.26 10.64
CA VAL A 669 -19.80 20.65 10.76
C VAL A 669 -20.97 21.66 10.68
N GLU A 670 -22.06 21.33 9.97
CA GLU A 670 -23.30 22.11 10.06
C GLU A 670 -23.94 22.01 11.46
N MET A 671 -23.76 20.89 12.18
CA MET A 671 -24.18 20.78 13.58
C MET A 671 -23.21 21.43 14.58
N LEU A 672 -21.90 21.40 14.35
CA LEU A 672 -20.90 22.08 15.20
C LEU A 672 -20.92 23.61 15.04
N ALA A 673 -21.33 24.13 13.88
CA ALA A 673 -21.57 25.56 13.68
C ALA A 673 -22.77 26.09 14.50
N ASN A 674 -23.61 25.20 15.03
CA ASN A 674 -24.73 25.52 15.90
C ASN A 674 -24.45 25.34 17.41
N SER A 675 -23.24 24.93 17.81
CA SER A 675 -22.90 24.76 19.23
C SER A 675 -22.08 25.93 19.78
N ASN A 676 -22.74 26.88 20.46
CA ASN A 676 -22.31 27.76 21.57
C ASN A 676 -20.81 27.90 21.96
N GLY A 677 -19.85 27.93 21.03
CA GLY A 677 -18.43 28.16 21.33
C GLY A 677 -17.71 27.00 22.07
N LEU A 678 -18.13 25.76 21.84
CA LEU A 678 -17.52 24.53 22.39
C LEU A 678 -16.80 23.75 21.27
N ARG A 679 -15.59 23.26 21.55
CA ARG A 679 -14.81 22.38 20.67
C ARG A 679 -14.57 21.02 21.33
N MET A 680 -14.62 19.94 20.55
CA MET A 680 -14.35 18.58 21.04
C MET A 680 -12.99 18.09 20.59
N GLU A 681 -12.22 17.52 21.51
CA GLU A 681 -10.85 17.07 21.27
C GLU A 681 -10.60 15.70 21.93
N ILE A 682 -9.67 14.94 21.37
CA ILE A 682 -9.13 13.73 22.02
C ILE A 682 -8.25 14.18 23.19
N ILE A 683 -8.43 13.55 24.35
CA ILE A 683 -7.67 13.86 25.56
C ILE A 683 -6.26 13.29 25.41
N THR A 684 -5.26 14.17 25.41
CA THR A 684 -3.83 13.82 25.42
C THR A 684 -3.23 13.97 26.81
N GLU A 685 -2.06 13.38 27.06
CA GLU A 685 -1.38 13.40 28.36
C GLU A 685 -1.26 14.79 29.04
N PRO A 686 -0.99 15.90 28.32
CA PRO A 686 -0.99 17.24 28.93
C PRO A 686 -2.30 17.68 29.59
N TRP A 687 -3.44 17.09 29.21
CA TRP A 687 -4.76 17.39 29.75
C TRP A 687 -5.16 16.49 30.93
N PHE A 688 -4.37 15.46 31.25
CA PHE A 688 -4.73 14.51 32.30
C PHE A 688 -4.96 15.19 33.66
N PRO A 689 -4.10 16.11 34.14
CA PRO A 689 -4.32 16.79 35.41
C PRO A 689 -5.64 17.57 35.46
N GLU A 690 -5.96 18.32 34.40
CA GLU A 690 -7.18 19.14 34.30
C GLU A 690 -8.43 18.28 34.19
N VAL A 691 -8.35 17.16 33.47
CA VAL A 691 -9.44 16.18 33.38
C VAL A 691 -9.70 15.55 34.74
N ILE A 692 -8.66 15.13 35.46
CA ILE A 692 -8.82 14.60 36.82
C ILE A 692 -9.43 15.66 37.74
N GLN A 693 -8.98 16.91 37.64
CA GLN A 693 -9.55 18.01 38.42
C GLN A 693 -11.04 18.24 38.11
N HIS A 694 -11.43 18.18 36.83
CA HIS A 694 -12.83 18.24 36.42
C HIS A 694 -13.65 17.08 37.02
N LEU A 695 -13.13 15.85 36.98
CA LEU A 695 -13.82 14.67 37.53
C LEU A 695 -14.00 14.75 39.05
N ARG A 696 -13.02 15.29 39.79
CA ARG A 696 -13.14 15.54 41.25
C ARG A 696 -14.30 16.49 41.56
N GLN A 697 -14.50 17.51 40.74
CA GLN A 697 -15.55 18.52 40.93
C GLN A 697 -16.93 18.05 40.46
N THR A 698 -16.98 17.00 39.65
CA THR A 698 -18.20 16.52 39.00
C THR A 698 -18.43 15.04 39.31
N PHE A 699 -17.95 14.13 38.46
CA PHE A 699 -18.28 12.71 38.46
C PHE A 699 -18.00 11.98 39.79
N PHE A 700 -16.87 12.25 40.46
CA PHE A 700 -16.50 11.50 41.67
C PHE A 700 -17.52 11.66 42.81
N ALA A 701 -18.17 12.82 42.90
CA ALA A 701 -19.19 13.09 43.91
C ALA A 701 -20.63 12.95 43.38
N ASP A 702 -20.84 13.15 42.07
CA ASP A 702 -22.17 13.18 41.47
C ASP A 702 -22.66 11.83 40.95
N GLU A 703 -21.75 10.87 40.67
CA GLU A 703 -22.11 9.55 40.14
C GLU A 703 -22.99 8.79 41.16
N PRO A 704 -24.10 8.17 40.73
CA PRO A 704 -25.11 7.61 41.64
C PRO A 704 -24.60 6.61 42.68
N LEU A 705 -23.71 5.68 42.31
CA LEU A 705 -23.17 4.67 43.22
C LEU A 705 -22.15 5.27 44.19
N ASN A 706 -21.25 6.13 43.70
CA ASN A 706 -20.30 6.89 44.51
C ASN A 706 -21.04 7.72 45.57
N LYS A 707 -22.13 8.37 45.17
CA LYS A 707 -22.96 9.19 46.07
C LYS A 707 -23.70 8.33 47.09
N ALA A 708 -24.25 7.19 46.70
CA ALA A 708 -24.98 6.28 47.59
C ALA A 708 -24.12 5.78 48.76
N VAL A 709 -22.82 5.53 48.53
CA VAL A 709 -21.88 5.10 49.58
C VAL A 709 -21.10 6.26 50.23
N ASN A 710 -21.38 7.50 49.84
CA ASN A 710 -20.63 8.70 50.23
C ASN A 710 -19.12 8.51 50.02
N LEU A 711 -18.71 8.13 48.80
CA LEU A 711 -17.33 7.83 48.45
C LEU A 711 -16.45 9.09 48.44
N CYS A 712 -16.93 10.18 47.83
CA CYS A 712 -16.19 11.45 47.71
C CYS A 712 -17.13 12.66 47.87
N ARG A 713 -16.58 13.80 48.29
CA ARG A 713 -17.27 15.10 48.20
C ARG A 713 -16.76 15.89 46.99
N PRO A 714 -17.53 16.86 46.45
CA PRO A 714 -17.08 17.65 45.32
C PRO A 714 -15.74 18.34 45.61
N GLY A 715 -14.74 18.09 44.76
CA GLY A 715 -13.39 18.62 44.88
C GLY A 715 -12.41 17.69 45.58
N ASP A 716 -12.88 16.68 46.32
CA ASP A 716 -12.01 15.67 46.93
C ASP A 716 -11.42 14.74 45.85
N GLY A 717 -10.14 14.41 46.01
CA GLY A 717 -9.50 13.35 45.25
C GLY A 717 -9.79 11.97 45.82
N HIS A 718 -9.68 10.94 44.99
CA HIS A 718 -9.78 9.55 45.44
C HIS A 718 -8.80 8.68 44.67
N THR A 719 -7.76 8.19 45.36
CA THR A 719 -6.60 7.54 44.75
C THR A 719 -6.99 6.41 43.79
N LEU A 720 -7.95 5.56 44.15
CA LEU A 720 -8.38 4.44 43.29
C LEU A 720 -9.17 4.88 42.05
N LEU A 721 -10.06 5.88 42.18
CA LEU A 721 -10.82 6.42 41.04
C LEU A 721 -9.92 7.20 40.09
N GLU A 722 -8.95 7.94 40.63
CA GLU A 722 -7.94 8.64 39.82
C GLU A 722 -7.05 7.65 39.09
N LYS A 723 -6.58 6.60 39.76
CA LYS A 723 -5.81 5.53 39.12
C LYS A 723 -6.61 4.84 38.01
N HIS A 724 -7.88 4.55 38.24
CA HIS A 724 -8.77 3.96 37.24
C HIS A 724 -8.99 4.89 36.04
N SER A 725 -9.24 6.18 36.31
CA SER A 725 -9.42 7.21 35.28
C SER A 725 -8.15 7.40 34.45
N LEU A 726 -6.99 7.54 35.10
CA LEU A 726 -5.70 7.69 34.43
C LEU A 726 -5.32 6.46 33.61
N SER A 727 -5.64 5.25 34.09
CA SER A 727 -5.42 4.02 33.31
C SER A 727 -6.24 4.04 32.01
N SER A 728 -7.49 4.48 32.07
CA SER A 728 -8.37 4.55 30.89
C SER A 728 -7.96 5.70 29.95
N LEU A 729 -7.53 6.84 30.49
CA LEU A 729 -7.03 7.96 29.70
C LEU A 729 -5.78 7.59 28.89
N ARG A 730 -4.93 6.70 29.42
CA ARG A 730 -3.73 6.20 28.72
C ARG A 730 -4.03 5.34 27.49
N ASP A 731 -5.26 4.85 27.33
CA ASP A 731 -5.69 4.17 26.11
C ASP A 731 -5.78 5.14 24.91
N GLY A 732 -5.77 6.46 25.15
CA GLY A 732 -5.65 7.47 24.08
C GLY A 732 -6.91 7.66 23.23
N ILE A 733 -8.06 7.17 23.72
CA ILE A 733 -9.35 7.16 23.01
C ILE A 733 -10.45 7.99 23.71
N SER A 734 -10.11 8.72 24.77
CA SER A 734 -11.05 9.55 25.53
C SER A 734 -11.27 10.92 24.88
N VAL A 735 -12.44 11.52 25.09
CA VAL A 735 -12.85 12.79 24.44
C VAL A 735 -13.23 13.82 25.50
N MET A 736 -12.87 15.08 25.29
CA MET A 736 -13.34 16.21 26.08
C MET A 736 -13.99 17.27 25.19
N ALA A 737 -14.91 18.04 25.77
CA ALA A 737 -15.44 19.27 25.21
C ALA A 737 -14.88 20.45 26.01
N ILE A 738 -14.27 21.41 25.32
CA ILE A 738 -13.65 22.59 25.90
C ILE A 738 -14.20 23.86 25.28
N THR A 739 -14.31 24.91 26.09
CA THR A 739 -14.76 26.23 25.63
C THR A 739 -13.66 26.94 24.84
N ASN A 740 -14.02 28.02 24.14
CA ASN A 740 -13.05 28.91 23.52
C ASN A 740 -12.03 29.51 24.51
N SER A 741 -12.37 29.63 25.80
CA SER A 741 -11.46 30.09 26.85
C SER A 741 -10.56 28.98 27.42
N GLY A 742 -10.70 27.74 26.97
CA GLY A 742 -9.91 26.59 27.44
C GLY A 742 -10.46 25.91 28.69
N GLU A 743 -11.69 26.23 29.12
CA GLU A 743 -12.36 25.55 30.24
C GLU A 743 -12.99 24.23 29.78
N ILE A 744 -12.84 23.16 30.56
CA ILE A 744 -13.47 21.86 30.27
C ILE A 744 -14.97 21.92 30.60
N ALA A 745 -15.80 21.83 29.57
CA ALA A 745 -17.26 21.79 29.69
C ALA A 745 -17.78 20.38 29.97
N GLY A 746 -17.09 19.35 29.47
CA GLY A 746 -17.44 17.95 29.75
C GLY A 746 -16.38 16.97 29.25
N VAL A 747 -16.41 15.76 29.79
CA VAL A 747 -15.45 14.69 29.53
C VAL A 747 -16.19 13.37 29.36
N VAL A 748 -15.74 12.56 28.40
CA VAL A 748 -16.05 11.13 28.34
C VAL A 748 -14.74 10.34 28.37
N VAL A 749 -14.55 9.57 29.46
CA VAL A 749 -13.39 8.67 29.60
C VAL A 749 -13.79 7.32 29.05
N ASN A 750 -13.12 6.95 27.96
CA ASN A 750 -13.29 5.68 27.29
C ASN A 750 -12.12 4.76 27.66
N GLY A 751 -12.35 3.45 27.64
CA GLY A 751 -11.33 2.44 27.85
C GLY A 751 -11.52 1.24 26.93
N ILE A 752 -10.50 0.38 26.88
CA ILE A 752 -10.52 -0.86 26.11
C ILE A 752 -10.68 -2.05 27.08
N LEU A 753 -11.57 -2.98 26.75
CA LEU A 753 -11.70 -4.27 27.44
C LEU A 753 -11.20 -5.41 26.54
N HIS A 754 -10.39 -6.33 27.07
CA HIS A 754 -9.88 -7.51 26.36
C HIS A 754 -10.35 -8.82 27.02
N GLY A 755 -11.50 -9.33 26.57
CA GLY A 755 -12.11 -10.56 27.08
C GLY A 755 -12.65 -10.45 28.51
N ASN A 756 -13.41 -11.47 28.94
CA ASN A 756 -13.96 -11.52 30.31
C ASN A 756 -12.89 -11.82 31.37
N GLU A 757 -11.73 -12.35 30.98
CA GLU A 757 -10.58 -12.55 31.88
C GLU A 757 -10.05 -11.22 32.46
N ASP A 758 -10.19 -10.10 31.74
CA ASP A 758 -9.86 -8.78 32.27
C ASP A 758 -10.76 -8.40 33.45
N THR A 759 -12.06 -8.65 33.33
CA THR A 759 -13.05 -8.39 34.38
C THR A 759 -12.85 -9.33 35.58
N GLY A 760 -12.57 -10.62 35.33
CA GLY A 760 -12.25 -11.59 36.38
C GLY A 760 -11.01 -11.19 37.19
N ARG A 761 -9.90 -10.86 36.50
CA ARG A 761 -8.67 -10.39 37.16
C ARG A 761 -8.87 -9.07 37.92
N ALA A 762 -9.75 -8.19 37.42
CA ALA A 762 -10.09 -6.95 38.10
C ALA A 762 -10.88 -7.21 39.38
N LEU A 763 -11.77 -8.21 39.38
CA LEU A 763 -12.52 -8.66 40.56
C LEU A 763 -11.59 -9.30 41.61
N ASP A 764 -10.64 -10.14 41.19
CA ASP A 764 -9.65 -10.75 42.10
C ASP A 764 -8.82 -9.68 42.82
N ARG A 765 -8.31 -8.68 42.07
CA ARG A 765 -7.57 -7.55 42.65
C ARG A 765 -8.42 -6.68 43.57
N LEU A 766 -9.73 -6.63 43.33
CA LEU A 766 -10.67 -5.84 44.14
C LEU A 766 -10.89 -6.47 45.53
N ALA A 767 -10.81 -7.81 45.63
CA ALA A 767 -10.94 -8.53 46.89
C ALA A 767 -9.79 -8.21 47.88
N GLU A 768 -8.63 -7.79 47.36
CA GLU A 768 -7.44 -7.41 48.13
C GLU A 768 -7.40 -5.92 48.52
N MET A 769 -8.42 -5.12 48.17
CA MET A 769 -8.44 -3.68 48.44
C MET A 769 -9.05 -3.32 49.81
N ASP A 770 -8.38 -2.43 50.55
CA ASP A 770 -8.81 -1.95 51.87
C ASP A 770 -10.02 -0.99 51.83
N ASP A 771 -10.30 -0.38 50.69
CA ASP A 771 -11.40 0.60 50.55
C ASP A 771 -12.74 -0.12 50.37
N GLU A 772 -13.45 -0.31 51.49
CA GLU A 772 -14.73 -1.01 51.52
C GLU A 772 -15.80 -0.38 50.61
N LYS A 773 -15.82 0.95 50.48
CA LYS A 773 -16.82 1.66 49.67
C LYS A 773 -16.54 1.48 48.18
N PHE A 774 -15.27 1.64 47.77
CA PHE A 774 -14.84 1.38 46.41
C PHE A 774 -15.08 -0.08 46.02
N ARG A 775 -14.76 -1.02 46.94
CA ARG A 775 -14.99 -2.45 46.76
C ARG A 775 -16.47 -2.75 46.53
N LYS A 776 -17.39 -2.24 47.35
CA LYS A 776 -18.84 -2.44 47.16
C LYS A 776 -19.31 -2.07 45.75
N ILE A 777 -18.91 -0.90 45.26
CA ILE A 777 -19.32 -0.39 43.93
C ILE A 777 -18.80 -1.30 42.80
N PHE A 778 -17.49 -1.56 42.79
CA PHE A 778 -16.88 -2.30 41.69
C PHE A 778 -17.20 -3.81 41.74
N THR A 779 -17.55 -4.36 42.91
CA THR A 779 -18.08 -5.73 43.02
C THR A 779 -19.38 -5.86 42.24
N LEU A 780 -20.35 -4.95 42.44
CA LEU A 780 -21.59 -4.93 41.65
C LEU A 780 -21.28 -4.85 40.15
N LEU A 781 -20.45 -3.89 39.73
CA LEU A 781 -20.15 -3.69 38.32
C LEU A 781 -19.52 -4.94 37.68
N TYR A 782 -18.52 -5.56 38.32
CA TYR A 782 -17.83 -6.72 37.75
C TYR A 782 -18.68 -8.00 37.80
N GLU A 783 -19.38 -8.29 38.91
CA GLU A 783 -20.22 -9.48 39.02
C GLU A 783 -21.36 -9.48 38.00
N GLU A 784 -22.03 -8.34 37.81
CA GLU A 784 -23.11 -8.23 36.82
C GLU A 784 -22.59 -8.30 35.38
N ASN A 785 -21.36 -7.84 35.13
CA ASN A 785 -20.71 -8.00 33.84
C ASN A 785 -20.33 -9.46 33.54
N LEU A 786 -19.87 -10.22 34.53
CA LEU A 786 -19.51 -11.64 34.34
C LEU A 786 -20.72 -12.54 34.06
N LYS A 787 -21.96 -12.07 34.32
CA LYS A 787 -23.20 -12.77 33.96
C LYS A 787 -23.54 -12.67 32.47
N ILE A 788 -22.84 -11.80 31.71
CA ILE A 788 -23.06 -11.62 30.27
C ILE A 788 -21.75 -11.82 29.50
N ASP A 789 -21.82 -12.50 28.36
CA ASP A 789 -20.67 -12.63 27.48
C ASP A 789 -20.90 -11.91 26.14
N LEU A 790 -20.52 -10.62 26.11
CA LEU A 790 -20.57 -9.83 24.88
C LEU A 790 -19.42 -10.18 23.91
N PHE A 791 -18.31 -10.75 24.40
CA PHE A 791 -17.18 -11.13 23.55
C PHE A 791 -17.53 -12.37 22.73
N GLU A 792 -18.11 -13.39 23.36
CA GLU A 792 -18.63 -14.58 22.68
C GLU A 792 -19.78 -14.22 21.75
N GLN A 793 -20.78 -13.46 22.25
CA GLN A 793 -21.98 -13.11 21.48
C GLN A 793 -21.67 -12.37 20.18
N PHE A 794 -20.70 -11.44 20.19
CA PHE A 794 -20.32 -10.67 19.00
C PHE A 794 -19.05 -11.17 18.32
N SER A 795 -18.44 -12.24 18.85
CA SER A 795 -17.19 -12.80 18.36
C SER A 795 -16.10 -11.73 18.17
N VAL A 796 -15.84 -10.96 19.23
CA VAL A 796 -14.86 -9.85 19.24
C VAL A 796 -13.74 -10.13 20.23
N GLU A 797 -12.53 -9.64 19.95
CA GLU A 797 -11.37 -9.74 20.87
C GLU A 797 -11.27 -8.52 21.82
N SER A 798 -11.91 -7.40 21.47
CA SER A 798 -11.92 -6.19 22.28
C SER A 798 -13.25 -5.44 22.17
N ILE A 799 -13.63 -4.76 23.26
CA ILE A 799 -14.84 -3.92 23.35
C ILE A 799 -14.43 -2.49 23.68
N PHE A 800 -15.03 -1.52 22.99
CA PHE A 800 -14.89 -0.10 23.34
C PHE A 800 -15.83 0.23 24.50
N GLU A 801 -15.30 0.64 25.65
CA GLU A 801 -16.11 0.89 26.83
C GLU A 801 -16.16 2.37 27.19
N ILE A 802 -17.38 2.93 27.30
CA ILE A 802 -17.59 4.24 27.90
C ILE A 802 -17.69 4.04 29.42
N ARG A 803 -16.61 4.40 30.12
CA ARG A 803 -16.46 4.20 31.57
C ARG A 803 -16.96 5.38 32.40
N ILE A 804 -16.70 6.59 31.94
CA ILE A 804 -17.08 7.83 32.64
C ILE A 804 -17.70 8.80 31.65
N LEU A 805 -18.84 9.38 31.99
CA LEU A 805 -19.44 10.50 31.27
C LEU A 805 -19.75 11.62 32.26
N SER A 806 -19.09 12.76 32.10
CA SER A 806 -19.25 13.91 32.98
C SER A 806 -19.47 15.20 32.20
N VAL A 807 -20.37 16.04 32.71
CA VAL A 807 -20.65 17.39 32.18
C VAL A 807 -20.71 18.34 33.36
N ASP A 808 -19.97 19.45 33.26
CA ASP A 808 -19.99 20.49 34.26
C ASP A 808 -21.40 21.10 34.36
N SER A 809 -21.84 21.37 35.59
CA SER A 809 -23.15 21.94 35.91
C SER A 809 -23.57 23.13 35.01
N LYS A 810 -22.62 24.00 34.62
CA LYS A 810 -22.85 25.18 33.77
C LYS A 810 -23.31 24.81 32.35
N PHE A 811 -22.97 23.61 31.87
CA PHE A 811 -23.21 23.14 30.50
C PHE A 811 -24.24 22.01 30.42
N ARG A 812 -24.84 21.61 31.56
CA ARG A 812 -25.91 20.61 31.60
C ARG A 812 -27.18 21.12 30.88
N GLY A 813 -27.99 20.19 30.39
CA GLY A 813 -29.25 20.51 29.68
C GLY A 813 -29.09 20.95 28.22
N GLN A 814 -27.86 21.09 27.72
CA GLN A 814 -27.57 21.55 26.35
C GLN A 814 -27.26 20.41 25.35
N GLY A 815 -27.54 19.16 25.72
CA GLY A 815 -27.24 17.99 24.87
C GLY A 815 -25.77 17.55 24.84
N LEU A 816 -24.88 18.20 25.58
CA LEU A 816 -23.43 17.95 25.53
C LEU A 816 -23.03 16.50 25.85
N ALA A 817 -23.72 15.87 26.80
CA ALA A 817 -23.49 14.46 27.15
C ALA A 817 -23.75 13.51 25.96
N LYS A 818 -24.79 13.79 25.16
CA LYS A 818 -25.12 13.04 23.96
C LYS A 818 -24.05 13.23 22.89
N GLU A 819 -23.56 14.45 22.73
CA GLU A 819 -22.56 14.76 21.74
C GLU A 819 -21.19 14.16 22.08
N LEU A 820 -20.80 14.16 23.37
CA LEU A 820 -19.61 13.45 23.83
C LEU A 820 -19.69 11.94 23.54
N MET A 821 -20.81 11.29 23.85
CA MET A 821 -20.99 9.86 23.54
C MET A 821 -21.03 9.58 22.03
N ARG A 822 -21.62 10.48 21.23
CA ARG A 822 -21.59 10.39 19.76
C ARG A 822 -20.16 10.49 19.24
N LYS A 823 -19.36 11.40 19.78
CA LYS A 823 -17.95 11.53 19.42
C LYS A 823 -17.15 10.29 19.83
N SER A 824 -17.44 9.70 20.99
CA SER A 824 -16.86 8.40 21.38
C SER A 824 -17.23 7.27 20.41
N GLU A 825 -18.45 7.24 19.86
CA GLU A 825 -18.82 6.28 18.82
C GLU A 825 -17.99 6.46 17.55
N GLU A 826 -17.75 7.70 17.10
CA GLU A 826 -16.86 7.97 15.96
C GLU A 826 -15.44 7.47 16.23
N VAL A 827 -14.92 7.71 17.44
CA VAL A 827 -13.60 7.22 17.86
C VAL A 827 -13.57 5.70 17.88
N ALA A 828 -14.62 5.04 18.38
CA ALA A 828 -14.73 3.59 18.39
C ALA A 828 -14.70 3.01 16.97
N ARG A 829 -15.50 3.56 16.05
CA ARG A 829 -15.53 3.14 14.65
C ARG A 829 -14.20 3.36 13.94
N SER A 830 -13.58 4.52 14.16
CA SER A 830 -12.29 4.88 13.56
C SER A 830 -11.14 3.98 14.04
N ASN A 831 -11.24 3.43 15.25
CA ASN A 831 -10.28 2.49 15.81
C ASN A 831 -10.67 1.01 15.57
N GLY A 832 -11.68 0.74 14.74
CA GLY A 832 -12.02 -0.61 14.29
C GLY A 832 -12.79 -1.46 15.30
N PHE A 833 -13.38 -0.86 16.35
CA PHE A 833 -14.23 -1.58 17.29
C PHE A 833 -15.57 -1.92 16.64
N ARG A 834 -16.01 -3.18 16.80
CA ARG A 834 -17.31 -3.67 16.30
C ARG A 834 -18.46 -3.49 17.29
N ILE A 835 -18.13 -3.19 18.54
CA ILE A 835 -19.09 -3.01 19.61
C ILE A 835 -18.58 -1.94 20.57
N MET A 836 -19.51 -1.11 21.02
CA MET A 836 -19.29 -0.23 22.16
C MET A 836 -20.26 -0.58 23.29
N LYS A 837 -19.80 -0.42 24.53
CA LYS A 837 -20.52 -0.79 25.76
C LYS A 837 -20.48 0.36 26.77
N THR A 838 -21.48 0.45 27.63
CA THR A 838 -21.45 1.28 28.83
C THR A 838 -22.25 0.65 29.98
N ASP A 839 -21.73 0.82 31.19
CA ASP A 839 -22.41 0.43 32.43
C ASP A 839 -23.08 1.67 33.01
N ALA A 840 -24.33 1.90 32.62
CA ALA A 840 -25.04 3.13 32.91
C ALA A 840 -25.77 3.03 34.26
N THR A 841 -25.14 3.57 35.30
CA THR A 841 -25.67 3.61 36.68
C THR A 841 -26.73 4.68 36.92
N GLY A 842 -26.74 5.74 36.11
CA GLY A 842 -27.67 6.86 36.22
C GLY A 842 -28.72 6.89 35.11
N LEU A 843 -29.94 7.28 35.46
CA LEU A 843 -31.06 7.45 34.51
C LEU A 843 -30.68 8.37 33.32
N PHE A 844 -29.87 9.40 33.56
CA PHE A 844 -29.48 10.35 32.52
C PHE A 844 -28.55 9.72 31.48
N SER A 845 -27.52 8.98 31.89
CA SER A 845 -26.63 8.27 30.96
C SER A 845 -27.36 7.16 30.21
N GLN A 846 -28.30 6.46 30.87
CA GLN A 846 -29.18 5.48 30.22
C GLN A 846 -30.03 6.11 29.11
N ARG A 847 -30.64 7.28 29.35
CA ARG A 847 -31.43 8.01 28.35
C ARG A 847 -30.57 8.46 27.17
N VAL A 848 -29.36 8.95 27.44
CA VAL A 848 -28.41 9.35 26.39
C VAL A 848 -28.02 8.14 25.53
N ALA A 849 -27.57 7.05 26.15
CA ALA A 849 -27.19 5.82 25.46
C ALA A 849 -28.35 5.27 24.61
N THR A 850 -29.56 5.20 25.17
CA THR A 850 -30.77 4.77 24.43
C THR A 850 -31.02 5.67 23.21
N SER A 851 -30.89 7.00 23.37
CA SER A 851 -31.10 7.95 22.26
C SER A 851 -30.06 7.83 21.14
N LEU A 852 -28.92 7.19 21.42
CA LEU A 852 -27.86 6.89 20.47
C LEU A 852 -27.95 5.45 19.94
N GLY A 853 -29.02 4.70 20.25
CA GLY A 853 -29.25 3.36 19.72
C GLY A 853 -28.54 2.24 20.50
N PHE A 854 -28.15 2.48 21.75
CA PHE A 854 -27.73 1.39 22.63
C PHE A 854 -28.94 0.58 23.06
N VAL A 855 -28.76 -0.74 23.17
CA VAL A 855 -29.75 -1.68 23.70
C VAL A 855 -29.29 -2.22 25.06
N THR A 856 -30.23 -2.43 25.96
CA THR A 856 -29.95 -3.00 27.28
C THR A 856 -29.79 -4.52 27.17
N ARG A 857 -28.64 -5.04 27.61
CA ARG A 857 -28.40 -6.50 27.68
C ARG A 857 -28.81 -7.09 29.01
N HIS A 858 -28.52 -6.35 30.08
CA HIS A 858 -28.72 -6.77 31.47
C HIS A 858 -29.02 -5.55 32.33
N GLU A 859 -29.88 -5.71 33.35
CA GLU A 859 -30.20 -4.64 34.29
C GLU A 859 -30.47 -5.18 35.69
N VAL A 860 -30.13 -4.37 36.70
CA VAL A 860 -30.30 -4.70 38.12
C VAL A 860 -30.88 -3.50 38.84
N LYS A 861 -32.05 -3.66 39.47
CA LYS A 861 -32.62 -2.63 40.34
C LYS A 861 -31.81 -2.56 41.63
N TYR A 862 -31.53 -1.35 42.10
CA TYR A 862 -30.75 -1.18 43.32
C TYR A 862 -31.45 -1.73 44.55
N ASP A 863 -32.78 -1.63 44.62
CA ASP A 863 -33.59 -2.19 45.70
C ASP A 863 -33.58 -3.73 45.74
N ASP A 864 -33.27 -4.38 44.61
CA ASP A 864 -33.22 -5.85 44.49
C ASP A 864 -31.80 -6.38 44.76
N TYR A 865 -30.79 -5.50 44.87
CA TYR A 865 -29.41 -5.87 45.16
C TYR A 865 -29.15 -5.79 46.67
N LEU A 866 -29.42 -6.91 47.35
CA LEU A 866 -29.45 -7.02 48.81
C LEU A 866 -28.15 -7.57 49.39
N ASP A 867 -27.81 -7.16 50.62
CA ASP A 867 -26.76 -7.76 51.43
C ASP A 867 -27.20 -9.10 52.06
N GLN A 868 -26.31 -9.72 52.84
CA GLN A 868 -26.59 -11.00 53.51
C GLN A 868 -27.74 -10.92 54.53
N ASP A 869 -28.07 -9.72 55.00
CA ASP A 869 -29.14 -9.45 55.97
C ASP A 869 -30.46 -9.05 55.28
N GLY A 870 -30.50 -9.05 53.94
CA GLY A 870 -31.69 -8.73 53.15
C GLY A 870 -31.97 -7.23 52.97
N HIS A 871 -30.99 -6.35 53.24
CA HIS A 871 -31.13 -4.90 53.04
C HIS A 871 -30.49 -4.45 51.73
N PRO A 872 -31.04 -3.45 51.02
CA PRO A 872 -30.41 -2.90 49.81
C PRO A 872 -28.99 -2.38 50.09
N VAL A 873 -28.01 -2.88 49.34
CA VAL A 873 -26.60 -2.48 49.48
C VAL A 873 -26.39 -1.00 49.13
N PHE A 874 -27.19 -0.50 48.17
CA PHE A 874 -27.10 0.88 47.69
C PHE A 874 -28.41 1.63 47.90
N GLN A 875 -28.38 2.67 48.72
CA GLN A 875 -29.47 3.65 48.84
C GLN A 875 -29.27 4.76 47.81
N VAL A 876 -29.65 4.49 46.56
CA VAL A 876 -29.50 5.46 45.46
C VAL A 876 -30.68 6.42 45.44
N GLY A 877 -30.38 7.73 45.38
CA GLY A 877 -31.43 8.76 45.35
C GLY A 877 -32.17 8.85 44.01
N GLU A 878 -33.43 9.29 44.06
CA GLU A 878 -34.21 9.59 42.85
C GLU A 878 -33.46 10.58 41.92
N PRO A 879 -33.58 10.43 40.57
CA PRO A 879 -34.46 9.52 39.85
C PRO A 879 -33.77 8.20 39.40
N HIS A 880 -32.71 7.75 40.08
CA HIS A 880 -31.92 6.59 39.67
C HIS A 880 -32.38 5.32 40.41
N ASP A 881 -32.85 4.31 39.67
CA ASP A 881 -33.45 3.11 40.27
C ASP A 881 -32.73 1.78 39.90
N ARG A 882 -31.88 1.78 38.87
CA ARG A 882 -31.20 0.57 38.38
C ARG A 882 -29.90 0.86 37.66
N LEU A 883 -29.01 -0.14 37.65
CA LEU A 883 -27.88 -0.26 36.74
C LEU A 883 -28.34 -0.91 35.42
N LYS A 884 -27.90 -0.39 34.28
CA LYS A 884 -28.07 -1.04 32.97
C LYS A 884 -26.74 -1.27 32.29
N ILE A 885 -26.45 -2.51 31.92
CA ILE A 885 -25.37 -2.83 31.01
C ILE A 885 -25.91 -2.74 29.59
N MET A 886 -25.42 -1.75 28.85
CA MET A 886 -25.92 -1.39 27.54
C MET A 886 -24.82 -1.51 26.49
N TYR A 887 -25.17 -1.94 25.28
CA TYR A 887 -24.23 -2.02 24.17
C TYR A 887 -24.84 -1.52 22.87
N LYS A 888 -23.97 -1.18 21.92
CA LYS A 888 -24.33 -0.84 20.55
C LYS A 888 -23.37 -1.54 19.59
N ALA A 889 -23.93 -2.25 18.62
CA ALA A 889 -23.16 -2.80 17.52
C ALA A 889 -22.75 -1.68 16.54
N LEU A 890 -21.46 -1.68 16.19
CA LEU A 890 -20.84 -0.72 15.28
C LEU A 890 -20.59 -1.41 13.94
N CYS A 891 -21.67 -1.74 13.24
CA CYS A 891 -21.61 -2.29 11.89
C CYS A 891 -21.05 -1.28 10.89
#